data_AF-A0A814M9X9-F1
#
_entry.id   AF-A0A814M9X9-F1
#
_cell.length_a   1.000
_cell.length_b   1.000
_cell.length_c   1.000
_cell.angle_alpha   90.00
_cell.angle_beta   90.00
_cell.angle_gamma   90.00
#
_symmetry.space_group_name_H-M   'P 1'
#
loop_
_entity.id
_entity.type
_entity.pdbx_description
1 polymer ?
#
loop_
_entity_poly.entity_id
_entity_poly.type
_entity_poly.pdbx_seq_one_letter_code
_entity_poly.pdbx_strand_id
1 'polypeptide(L)'
;MTNLDFLRQIETAVLSCVSSDPIRRQQAYTFVEEIKSNPTQSVSVGFEFFNKNQQFDPLVKHFGLQCIEETIKYKWTSLDPQLKLSIKERLWLLMTEHDQLPVHLKTILVRCVCEIAKREWPQQWPLFLDELVALSKLNSTNDYSLLILAYLIEDVIVLQTLNSIRKRDIQTTLLQHGTKLLEFIEYFLDLPNTISSSLYALTMFATFLPIDIFFSTKIIDKIVYLLNSSIHRMKAAEFLSVISDRRGKYEERLPLLQLFSYLFQNGSHYNDLYTVIKTQQSNDIYDFMKQYAMVITALCDQLCYLCGGEDLNKKTSLPEQFSNGKFLQVLLTLMQHPSIYISLYGYQMWLQLIKANIFQDNDYQNILPIVLRALCHSLVKQPYKKTDVEQDIASYYIHHDFEDESDYQKFIGKNRAILIRSINSICKTSENLSIAIRIGFDYADYCFQSVNIQNLLLFESLVAYWQIIEKHLRSLLKPIESFNNSKLLSNTDEISFCQHGQRLIEQLLLINSDNNLEFLAYSLRLLTNLYVFTRGENTWTQRILEHLFRTITTERHIVSKLNPLQKQASCLIDLCLNYGHSIFIYFNDLFKVTQDLVRQQTSSEQQTKLAGWQWSVLVECLAILLNHFDSFQQQAIFINELVQPFAQILNNFNSNVNDLQSFIDYIGIKTTPDATSTSNQRLIFLSVHILCGFLRRITLPNDPSICSNGGYQETFDGIIFIRNPASPAFIQLTHCLFKLLTYCHALHSPNSPLSQSSFSFLSTMTDAEKAVYLQQQDNNDDINISSMPTNSLSLSINDRRLHNRFSSFLDRLEILIGIYLTLKPDLYKLNDSLNIIGTTLFSSLDHLPNFRLRNIIRYCFLPFVRHCPISTMIIAIFESLLPFMYTKLKDKWKIITERQSIKVTNGSVHENNDDHYQTQDRCEEEVIEEQVTCYLTRDFIDVIKNLLASQSNTSDHTNQLINSNDIDETSMDEMMTTDEQNIGDVPSRKSTIQSRYQQIPSEFSLKILQDSSIICQYCLLILFDGLSWPDTSSITKMSHICQSLIKHLSILINGNNDFLRQLYIYILCALKIHGDNEPIVCTLLSLAVLMYDTFQQTSSNLFDSVLMEIPDVTNEQVNNYRDKMQRQINGKPLSDKQKRDMLKQLVQPLMGQNVAQMFKREPLALNNLPPLIRFSKRSLHPVLQHQQQLNTDNDEDHGLANLFQHTDD
;
A
#
# COMPACT_ATOMS: atom_id res chain seq x y z
N MET A 1 -0.19 -23.97 59.58
CA MET A 1 -1.33 -23.65 58.71
C MET A 1 -1.78 -24.94 58.06
N THR A 2 -3.09 -25.21 58.03
CA THR A 2 -3.58 -26.34 57.25
C THR A 2 -3.30 -26.08 55.77
N ASN A 3 -3.10 -27.11 54.96
CA ASN A 3 -2.86 -26.94 53.51
C ASN A 3 -3.99 -26.12 52.85
N LEU A 4 -5.20 -26.19 53.41
CA LEU A 4 -6.37 -25.41 53.00
C LEU A 4 -6.25 -23.90 53.29
N ASP A 5 -5.68 -23.50 54.43
CA ASP A 5 -5.51 -22.07 54.78
C ASP A 5 -4.55 -21.39 53.79
N PHE A 6 -3.52 -22.11 53.36
CA PHE A 6 -2.56 -21.62 52.38
C PHE A 6 -3.21 -21.46 50.99
N LEU A 7 -4.01 -22.44 50.55
CA LEU A 7 -4.74 -22.35 49.28
C LEU A 7 -5.77 -21.19 49.27
N ARG A 8 -6.44 -20.91 50.40
CA ARG A 8 -7.38 -19.77 50.53
C ARG A 8 -6.66 -18.41 50.51
N GLN A 9 -5.43 -18.33 51.02
CA GLN A 9 -4.61 -17.11 50.89
C GLN A 9 -4.23 -16.84 49.43
N ILE A 10 -3.91 -17.88 48.66
CA ILE A 10 -3.60 -17.76 47.24
C ILE A 10 -4.84 -17.35 46.45
N GLU A 11 -6.00 -17.94 46.72
CA GLU A 11 -7.28 -17.51 46.13
C GLU A 11 -7.55 -16.03 46.39
N THR A 12 -7.37 -15.58 47.64
CA THR A 12 -7.53 -14.16 47.99
C THR A 12 -6.56 -13.27 47.22
N ALA A 13 -5.29 -13.67 47.11
CA ALA A 13 -4.28 -12.93 46.36
C ALA A 13 -4.64 -12.83 44.87
N VAL A 14 -5.00 -13.95 44.22
CA VAL A 14 -5.39 -13.99 42.80
C VAL A 14 -6.60 -13.10 42.52
N LEU A 15 -7.63 -13.15 43.38
CA LEU A 15 -8.81 -12.29 43.24
C LEU A 15 -8.49 -10.81 43.50
N SER A 16 -7.52 -10.52 44.37
CA SER A 16 -7.07 -9.15 44.66
C SER A 16 -6.14 -8.53 43.60
N CYS A 17 -5.64 -9.32 42.64
CA CYS A 17 -4.89 -8.81 41.48
C CYS A 17 -5.75 -7.89 40.58
N VAL A 18 -7.08 -7.95 40.71
CA VAL A 18 -8.05 -7.08 40.00
C VAL A 18 -8.53 -5.91 40.88
N SER A 19 -7.93 -5.71 42.06
CA SER A 19 -8.30 -4.62 42.97
C SER A 19 -8.01 -3.24 42.39
N SER A 20 -8.89 -2.27 42.66
CA SER A 20 -8.68 -0.85 42.35
C SER A 20 -7.59 -0.19 43.19
N ASP A 21 -7.17 -0.82 44.30
CA ASP A 21 -6.07 -0.35 45.15
C ASP A 21 -4.70 -0.80 44.58
N PRO A 22 -3.84 0.15 44.15
CA PRO A 22 -2.56 -0.18 43.51
C PRO A 22 -1.58 -0.91 44.45
N ILE A 23 -1.61 -0.63 45.76
CA ILE A 23 -0.69 -1.22 46.72
C ILE A 23 -1.05 -2.69 46.95
N ARG A 24 -2.34 -2.97 47.17
CA ARG A 24 -2.84 -4.35 47.33
C ARG A 24 -2.60 -5.19 46.08
N ARG A 25 -2.85 -4.61 44.90
CA ARG A 25 -2.58 -5.29 43.62
C ARG A 25 -1.09 -5.61 43.42
N GLN A 26 -0.19 -4.69 43.77
CA GLN A 26 1.25 -4.93 43.68
C GLN A 26 1.73 -6.00 44.69
N GLN A 27 1.22 -5.97 45.91
CA GLN A 27 1.49 -7.00 46.93
C GLN A 27 1.00 -8.37 46.48
N ALA A 28 -0.23 -8.45 45.96
CA ALA A 28 -0.81 -9.66 45.41
C ALA A 28 -0.01 -10.22 44.23
N TYR A 29 0.40 -9.35 43.29
CA TYR A 29 1.24 -9.73 42.16
C TYR A 29 2.60 -10.28 42.60
N THR A 30 3.27 -9.62 43.55
CA THR A 30 4.56 -10.07 44.08
C THR A 30 4.44 -11.45 44.73
N PHE A 31 3.40 -11.64 45.55
CA PHE A 31 3.13 -12.94 46.21
C PHE A 31 2.84 -14.06 45.21
N VAL A 32 2.08 -13.76 44.15
CA VAL A 32 1.78 -14.71 43.07
C VAL A 32 3.04 -15.09 42.28
N GLU A 33 3.93 -14.14 41.97
CA GLU A 33 5.19 -14.40 41.29
C GLU A 33 6.19 -15.19 42.15
N GLU A 34 6.19 -14.98 43.47
CA GLU A 34 6.97 -15.82 44.40
C GLU A 34 6.56 -17.29 44.32
N ILE A 35 5.26 -17.59 44.21
CA ILE A 35 4.76 -18.97 44.06
C ILE A 35 5.27 -19.59 42.76
N LYS A 36 5.22 -18.84 41.64
CA LYS A 36 5.73 -19.27 40.32
C LYS A 36 7.25 -19.50 40.31
N SER A 37 7.99 -18.80 41.17
CA SER A 37 9.44 -18.94 41.29
C SER A 37 9.86 -20.35 41.75
N ASN A 38 9.01 -21.05 42.52
CA ASN A 38 9.29 -22.39 43.02
C ASN A 38 8.51 -23.48 42.26
N PRO A 39 9.17 -24.32 41.44
CA PRO A 39 8.49 -25.28 40.56
C PRO A 39 7.74 -26.39 41.32
N THR A 40 8.28 -26.89 42.44
CA THR A 40 7.62 -27.97 43.19
C THR A 40 6.33 -27.49 43.86
N GLN A 41 6.37 -26.25 44.36
CA GLN A 41 5.24 -25.60 45.01
C GLN A 41 4.18 -25.17 43.99
N SER A 42 4.59 -24.62 42.84
CA SER A 42 3.71 -24.28 41.72
C SER A 42 2.90 -25.50 41.25
N VAL A 43 3.56 -26.65 41.08
CA VAL A 43 2.92 -27.88 40.62
C VAL A 43 1.99 -28.47 41.68
N SER A 44 2.39 -28.48 42.96
CA SER A 44 1.51 -29.00 44.03
C SER A 44 0.25 -28.16 44.18
N VAL A 45 0.40 -26.84 44.29
CA VAL A 45 -0.70 -25.88 44.43
C VAL A 45 -1.63 -25.93 43.21
N GLY A 46 -1.06 -25.99 42.00
CA GLY A 46 -1.84 -26.01 40.77
C GLY A 46 -2.83 -27.17 40.66
N PHE A 47 -2.45 -28.38 41.09
CA PHE A 47 -3.33 -29.55 41.08
C PHE A 47 -4.30 -29.58 42.27
N GLU A 48 -3.92 -29.04 43.43
CA GLU A 48 -4.77 -29.04 44.63
C GLU A 48 -6.07 -28.24 44.45
N PHE A 49 -6.07 -27.21 43.59
CA PHE A 49 -7.29 -26.45 43.25
C PHE A 49 -8.36 -27.26 42.50
N PHE A 50 -8.02 -28.45 41.99
CA PHE A 50 -8.95 -29.35 41.29
C PHE A 50 -9.45 -30.51 42.17
N ASN A 51 -9.11 -30.54 43.46
CA ASN A 51 -9.55 -31.58 44.36
C ASN A 51 -11.08 -31.56 44.54
N LYS A 52 -11.75 -32.69 44.28
CA LYS A 52 -13.21 -32.86 44.33
C LYS A 52 -13.84 -32.48 45.68
N ASN A 53 -13.07 -32.52 46.76
CA ASN A 53 -13.55 -32.22 48.11
C ASN A 53 -13.65 -30.71 48.40
N GLN A 54 -13.20 -29.82 47.50
CA GLN A 54 -13.14 -28.38 47.72
C GLN A 54 -13.59 -27.60 46.47
N GLN A 55 -14.40 -26.55 46.67
CA GLN A 55 -14.82 -25.64 45.60
C GLN A 55 -13.99 -24.35 45.65
N PHE A 56 -13.22 -24.14 44.58
CA PHE A 56 -12.44 -22.93 44.32
C PHE A 56 -12.96 -22.22 43.07
N ASP A 57 -12.77 -20.90 43.01
CA ASP A 57 -13.15 -20.06 41.88
C ASP A 57 -12.49 -20.50 40.56
N PRO A 58 -13.20 -20.46 39.41
CA PRO A 58 -12.62 -20.78 38.09
C PRO A 58 -11.35 -20.00 37.75
N LEU A 59 -11.23 -18.73 38.16
CA LEU A 59 -10.04 -17.91 37.94
C LEU A 59 -8.82 -18.46 38.69
N VAL A 60 -9.02 -18.99 39.90
CA VAL A 60 -7.95 -19.60 40.70
C VAL A 60 -7.52 -20.93 40.09
N LYS A 61 -8.48 -21.73 39.60
CA LYS A 61 -8.18 -22.95 38.83
C LYS A 61 -7.40 -22.65 37.56
N HIS A 62 -7.74 -21.58 36.86
CA HIS A 62 -7.02 -21.10 35.67
C HIS A 62 -5.59 -20.70 36.04
N PHE A 63 -5.41 -19.92 37.11
CA PHE A 63 -4.10 -19.55 37.64
C PHE A 63 -3.24 -20.77 38.03
N GLY A 64 -3.85 -21.77 38.66
CA GLY A 64 -3.19 -23.03 39.02
C GLY A 64 -2.65 -23.78 37.79
N LEU A 65 -3.45 -23.92 36.74
CA LEU A 65 -3.00 -24.50 35.47
C LEU A 65 -1.94 -23.63 34.78
N GLN A 66 -2.04 -22.30 34.87
CA GLN A 66 -1.02 -21.40 34.33
C GLN A 66 0.34 -21.58 35.02
N CYS A 67 0.36 -21.79 36.34
CA CYS A 67 1.61 -22.08 37.07
C CYS A 67 2.25 -23.40 36.59
N ILE A 68 1.42 -24.41 36.32
CA ILE A 68 1.87 -25.68 35.75
C ILE A 68 2.43 -25.45 34.33
N GLU A 69 1.73 -24.71 33.48
CA GLU A 69 2.18 -24.35 32.13
C GLU A 69 3.53 -23.63 32.15
N GLU A 70 3.69 -22.59 32.97
CA GLU A 70 4.95 -21.83 33.09
C GLU A 70 6.11 -22.71 33.60
N THR A 71 5.82 -23.61 34.55
CA THR A 71 6.81 -24.57 35.06
C THR A 71 7.27 -25.52 33.95
N ILE A 72 6.35 -26.04 33.15
CA ILE A 72 6.67 -26.85 31.96
C ILE A 72 7.44 -25.98 30.95
N LYS A 73 7.05 -24.72 30.76
CA LYS A 73 7.63 -23.88 29.71
C LYS A 73 9.10 -23.57 29.98
N TYR A 74 9.42 -23.16 31.21
CA TYR A 74 10.74 -22.59 31.53
C TYR A 74 11.63 -23.51 32.38
N LYS A 75 11.05 -24.43 33.17
CA LYS A 75 11.81 -25.22 34.16
C LYS A 75 11.86 -26.72 33.87
N TRP A 76 11.18 -27.20 32.83
CA TRP A 76 11.01 -28.64 32.56
C TRP A 76 12.31 -29.45 32.48
N THR A 77 13.35 -28.94 31.85
CA THR A 77 14.63 -29.67 31.71
C THR A 77 15.28 -29.95 33.06
N SER A 78 15.11 -29.06 34.02
CA SER A 78 15.68 -29.14 35.38
C SER A 78 14.87 -30.00 36.37
N LEU A 79 13.66 -30.43 36.00
CA LEU A 79 12.80 -31.22 36.88
C LEU A 79 13.25 -32.67 36.98
N ASP A 80 13.05 -33.24 38.17
CA ASP A 80 13.27 -34.66 38.43
C ASP A 80 12.33 -35.56 37.58
N PRO A 81 12.81 -36.70 37.04
CA PRO A 81 11.99 -37.59 36.22
C PRO A 81 10.71 -38.10 36.91
N GLN A 82 10.72 -38.32 38.23
CA GLN A 82 9.51 -38.77 38.94
C GLN A 82 8.45 -37.66 38.97
N LEU A 83 8.89 -36.41 39.15
CA LEU A 83 7.99 -35.26 39.14
C LEU A 83 7.39 -35.03 37.74
N LYS A 84 8.17 -35.21 36.67
CA LYS A 84 7.66 -35.17 35.27
C LYS A 84 6.56 -36.19 35.02
N LEU A 85 6.78 -37.44 35.43
CA LEU A 85 5.78 -38.50 35.33
C LEU A 85 4.52 -38.15 36.13
N SER A 86 4.68 -37.65 37.36
CA SER A 86 3.54 -37.23 38.20
C SER A 86 2.70 -36.10 37.58
N ILE A 87 3.32 -35.19 36.81
CA ILE A 87 2.61 -34.13 36.12
C ILE A 87 1.79 -34.72 34.97
N LYS A 88 2.39 -35.59 34.14
CA LYS A 88 1.70 -36.24 33.03
C LYS A 88 0.48 -37.04 33.51
N GLU A 89 0.66 -37.88 34.53
CA GLU A 89 -0.42 -38.70 35.10
C GLU A 89 -1.57 -37.85 35.64
N ARG A 90 -1.26 -36.78 36.38
CA ARG A 90 -2.28 -35.89 36.94
C ARG A 90 -3.00 -35.06 35.88
N LEU A 91 -2.31 -34.60 34.82
CA LEU A 91 -2.96 -33.94 33.68
C LEU A 91 -3.92 -34.89 32.95
N TRP A 92 -3.50 -36.15 32.73
CA TRP A 92 -4.37 -37.17 32.14
C TRP A 92 -5.59 -37.45 33.02
N LEU A 93 -5.39 -37.58 34.33
CA LEU A 93 -6.48 -37.78 35.28
C LEU A 93 -7.51 -36.65 35.19
N LEU A 94 -7.06 -35.38 35.18
CA LEU A 94 -7.95 -34.23 35.04
C LEU A 94 -8.78 -34.26 33.74
N MET A 95 -8.18 -34.71 32.63
CA MET A 95 -8.89 -34.85 31.35
C MET A 95 -9.93 -35.98 31.38
N THR A 96 -9.67 -37.05 32.12
CA THR A 96 -10.59 -38.21 32.23
C THR A 96 -11.69 -38.04 33.27
N GLU A 97 -11.44 -37.31 34.37
CA GLU A 97 -12.38 -37.20 35.49
C GLU A 97 -13.33 -35.99 35.40
N HIS A 98 -12.99 -34.97 34.60
CA HIS A 98 -13.76 -33.73 34.48
C HIS A 98 -14.28 -33.53 33.05
N ASP A 99 -15.42 -34.15 32.74
CA ASP A 99 -16.03 -34.11 31.40
C ASP A 99 -16.63 -32.75 30.98
N GLN A 100 -16.86 -31.83 31.92
CA GLN A 100 -17.50 -30.52 31.66
C GLN A 100 -16.69 -29.35 32.24
N LEU A 101 -15.41 -29.22 31.86
CA LEU A 101 -14.64 -28.02 32.19
C LEU A 101 -15.06 -26.83 31.29
N PRO A 102 -15.16 -25.62 31.84
CA PRO A 102 -15.26 -24.39 31.05
C PRO A 102 -14.17 -24.29 30.00
N VAL A 103 -14.47 -23.68 28.85
CA VAL A 103 -13.57 -23.70 27.68
C VAL A 103 -12.19 -23.08 27.99
N HIS A 104 -12.12 -22.05 28.84
CA HIS A 104 -10.85 -21.43 29.24
C HIS A 104 -9.95 -22.40 30.05
N LEU A 105 -10.50 -23.18 30.97
CA LEU A 105 -9.75 -24.19 31.73
C LEU A 105 -9.33 -25.35 30.83
N LYS A 106 -10.26 -25.81 29.98
CA LYS A 106 -10.01 -26.82 28.96
C LYS A 106 -8.82 -26.44 28.07
N THR A 107 -8.79 -25.18 27.63
CA THR A 107 -7.74 -24.64 26.76
C THR A 107 -6.37 -24.68 27.43
N ILE A 108 -6.23 -24.22 28.67
CA ILE A 108 -4.92 -24.27 29.36
C ILE A 108 -4.49 -25.71 29.67
N LEU A 109 -5.43 -26.58 30.03
CA LEU A 109 -5.14 -27.99 30.26
C LEU A 109 -4.55 -28.64 29.00
N VAL A 110 -5.14 -28.38 27.83
CA VAL A 110 -4.59 -28.82 26.53
C VAL A 110 -3.22 -28.19 26.25
N ARG A 111 -3.03 -26.90 26.56
CA ARG A 111 -1.74 -26.21 26.38
C ARG A 111 -0.63 -26.84 27.21
N CYS A 112 -0.90 -27.21 28.46
CA CYS A 112 0.08 -27.89 29.31
C CYS A 112 0.59 -29.17 28.64
N VAL A 113 -0.31 -30.00 28.09
CA VAL A 113 0.05 -31.21 27.36
C VAL A 113 0.84 -30.91 26.08
N CYS A 114 0.43 -29.88 25.33
CA CYS A 114 1.17 -29.44 24.13
C CYS A 114 2.59 -28.97 24.47
N GLU A 115 2.79 -28.22 25.56
CA GLU A 115 4.12 -27.79 26.02
C GLU A 115 5.01 -28.99 26.42
N ILE A 116 4.45 -30.05 27.01
CA ILE A 116 5.19 -31.29 27.27
C ILE A 116 5.54 -31.98 25.94
N ALA A 117 4.57 -32.12 25.03
CA ALA A 117 4.79 -32.75 23.73
C ALA A 117 5.89 -32.04 22.92
N LYS A 118 5.88 -30.70 22.87
CA LYS A 118 6.93 -29.91 22.21
C LYS A 118 8.35 -30.22 22.72
N ARG A 119 8.49 -30.60 23.99
CA ARG A 119 9.79 -30.89 24.62
C ARG A 119 10.20 -32.35 24.52
N GLU A 120 9.25 -33.29 24.57
CA GLU A 120 9.56 -34.72 24.70
C GLU A 120 9.17 -35.56 23.48
N TRP A 121 8.07 -35.23 22.78
CA TRP A 121 7.63 -35.96 21.59
C TRP A 121 8.40 -35.52 20.33
N PRO A 122 9.01 -36.42 19.53
CA PRO A 122 8.71 -37.86 19.45
C PRO A 122 9.62 -38.81 20.26
N GLN A 123 10.89 -38.47 20.50
CA GLN A 123 11.88 -39.46 20.94
C GLN A 123 11.72 -39.87 22.42
N GLN A 124 11.36 -38.95 23.31
CA GLN A 124 11.23 -39.20 24.76
C GLN A 124 9.81 -39.61 25.17
N TRP A 125 8.84 -39.48 24.25
CA TRP A 125 7.45 -39.88 24.49
C TRP A 125 6.86 -40.64 23.29
N PRO A 126 7.42 -41.82 22.92
CA PRO A 126 7.05 -42.52 21.69
C PRO A 126 5.58 -42.97 21.64
N LEU A 127 4.98 -43.28 22.79
CA LEU A 127 3.59 -43.75 22.91
C LEU A 127 2.55 -42.63 22.90
N PHE A 128 2.95 -41.36 22.75
CA PHE A 128 2.06 -40.20 22.84
C PHE A 128 0.80 -40.32 21.95
N LEU A 129 0.96 -40.72 20.68
CA LEU A 129 -0.18 -40.87 19.78
C LEU A 129 -1.11 -42.02 20.20
N ASP A 130 -0.55 -43.13 20.67
CA ASP A 130 -1.32 -44.28 21.16
C ASP A 130 -2.09 -43.92 22.44
N GLU A 131 -1.48 -43.12 23.33
CA GLU A 131 -2.11 -42.58 24.54
C GLU A 131 -3.27 -41.60 24.22
N LEU A 132 -3.13 -40.77 23.17
CA LEU A 132 -4.23 -39.90 22.71
C LEU A 132 -5.40 -40.71 22.14
N VAL A 133 -5.13 -41.81 21.43
CA VAL A 133 -6.16 -42.73 20.94
C VAL A 133 -6.82 -43.49 22.09
N ALA A 134 -6.06 -43.84 23.14
CA ALA A 134 -6.62 -44.44 24.34
C ALA A 134 -7.53 -43.46 25.11
N LEU A 135 -7.09 -42.21 25.27
CA LEU A 135 -7.87 -41.12 25.89
C LEU A 135 -9.23 -40.96 25.18
N SER A 136 -9.22 -40.99 23.85
CA SER A 136 -10.42 -40.78 23.05
C SER A 136 -11.41 -41.96 23.11
N LYS A 137 -10.94 -43.16 23.47
CA LYS A 137 -11.80 -44.34 23.69
C LYS A 137 -12.46 -44.35 25.07
N LEU A 138 -11.81 -43.75 26.07
CA LEU A 138 -12.33 -43.69 27.43
C LEU A 138 -13.54 -42.76 27.52
N ASN A 139 -13.44 -41.56 26.93
CA ASN A 139 -14.51 -40.57 26.91
C ASN A 139 -14.81 -40.16 25.46
N SER A 140 -15.65 -40.95 24.77
CA SER A 140 -15.97 -40.77 23.33
C SER A 140 -16.68 -39.44 22.99
N THR A 141 -17.17 -38.71 23.99
CA THR A 141 -17.80 -37.40 23.86
C THR A 141 -16.82 -36.23 23.99
N ASN A 142 -15.56 -36.48 24.37
CA ASN A 142 -14.58 -35.44 24.65
C ASN A 142 -13.62 -35.24 23.47
N ASP A 143 -13.31 -33.98 23.16
CA ASP A 143 -12.49 -33.58 22.00
C ASP A 143 -11.04 -33.23 22.37
N TYR A 144 -10.59 -33.56 23.60
CA TYR A 144 -9.23 -33.26 24.08
C TYR A 144 -8.15 -33.75 23.11
N SER A 145 -8.25 -34.99 22.62
CA SER A 145 -7.25 -35.54 21.68
C SER A 145 -7.15 -34.72 20.39
N LEU A 146 -8.28 -34.20 19.88
CA LEU A 146 -8.31 -33.36 18.68
C LEU A 146 -7.71 -31.97 18.95
N LEU A 147 -8.07 -31.36 20.09
CA LEU A 147 -7.56 -30.04 20.49
C LEU A 147 -6.06 -30.07 20.79
N ILE A 148 -5.54 -31.14 21.42
CA ILE A 148 -4.10 -31.35 21.64
C ILE A 148 -3.37 -31.40 20.30
N LEU A 149 -3.87 -32.19 19.33
CA LEU A 149 -3.26 -32.27 18.01
C LEU A 149 -3.30 -30.93 17.28
N ALA A 150 -4.44 -30.24 17.31
CA ALA A 150 -4.62 -28.95 16.64
C ALA A 150 -3.68 -27.88 17.21
N TYR A 151 -3.65 -27.68 18.52
CA TYR A 151 -2.77 -26.68 19.16
C TYR A 151 -1.29 -27.03 19.06
N LEU A 152 -0.93 -28.32 19.07
CA LEU A 152 0.45 -28.72 18.84
C LEU A 152 0.89 -28.33 17.41
N ILE A 153 0.05 -28.57 16.41
CA ILE A 153 0.34 -28.19 15.03
C ILE A 153 0.40 -26.66 14.89
N GLU A 154 -0.54 -25.94 15.48
CA GLU A 154 -0.55 -24.48 15.48
C GLU A 154 0.75 -23.92 16.07
N ASP A 155 1.15 -24.35 17.27
CA ASP A 155 2.36 -23.88 17.94
C ASP A 155 3.65 -24.19 17.15
N VAL A 156 3.71 -25.35 16.50
CA VAL A 156 4.92 -25.87 15.85
C VAL A 156 5.05 -25.41 14.40
N ILE A 157 3.96 -25.44 13.64
CA ILE A 157 3.97 -25.25 12.19
C ILE A 157 3.56 -23.83 11.82
N VAL A 158 2.46 -23.33 12.41
CA VAL A 158 1.93 -22.00 12.12
C VAL A 158 2.72 -20.92 12.84
N LEU A 159 2.74 -20.97 14.18
CA LEU A 159 3.37 -19.97 15.05
C LEU A 159 4.89 -20.14 15.16
N GLN A 160 5.41 -21.32 14.80
CA GLN A 160 6.84 -21.64 14.78
C GLN A 160 7.56 -21.32 16.10
N THR A 161 6.92 -21.63 17.23
CA THR A 161 7.42 -21.29 18.58
C THR A 161 8.68 -22.06 19.01
N LEU A 162 9.18 -22.97 18.18
CA LEU A 162 10.31 -23.85 18.47
C LEU A 162 11.51 -23.56 17.55
N ASN A 163 12.69 -23.97 18.00
CA ASN A 163 13.88 -23.95 17.15
C ASN A 163 13.70 -24.85 15.90
N SER A 164 14.49 -24.56 14.86
CA SER A 164 14.31 -25.19 13.54
C SER A 164 14.51 -26.71 13.53
N ILE A 165 15.37 -27.23 14.41
CA ILE A 165 15.65 -28.66 14.53
C ILE A 165 14.45 -29.37 15.16
N ARG A 166 13.99 -28.90 16.32
CA ARG A 166 12.87 -29.52 17.04
C ARG A 166 11.57 -29.47 16.24
N LYS A 167 11.32 -28.33 15.58
CA LYS A 167 10.21 -28.17 14.64
C LYS A 167 10.26 -29.25 13.55
N ARG A 168 11.43 -29.47 12.93
CA ARG A 168 11.61 -30.45 11.85
C ARG A 168 11.37 -31.88 12.35
N ASP A 169 11.84 -32.23 13.54
CA ASP A 169 11.62 -33.57 14.13
C ASP A 169 10.12 -33.87 14.32
N ILE A 170 9.39 -32.93 14.91
CA ILE A 170 7.95 -33.04 15.16
C ILE A 170 7.19 -33.09 13.83
N GLN A 171 7.48 -32.17 12.91
CA GLN A 171 6.82 -32.12 11.59
C GLN A 171 7.07 -33.40 10.78
N THR A 172 8.29 -33.94 10.80
CA THR A 172 8.62 -35.19 10.09
C THR A 172 7.83 -36.36 10.67
N THR A 173 7.67 -36.42 11.99
CA THR A 173 6.88 -37.48 12.65
C THR A 173 5.39 -37.34 12.33
N LEU A 174 4.84 -36.12 12.36
CA LEU A 174 3.46 -35.86 11.93
C LEU A 174 3.21 -36.30 10.48
N LEU A 175 4.16 -36.04 9.57
CA LEU A 175 4.09 -36.48 8.18
C LEU A 175 4.09 -38.02 8.06
N GLN A 176 4.92 -38.71 8.85
CA GLN A 176 4.98 -40.18 8.85
C GLN A 176 3.66 -40.82 9.31
N HIS A 177 2.97 -40.21 10.27
CA HIS A 177 1.69 -40.70 10.80
C HIS A 177 0.45 -40.04 10.16
N GLY A 178 0.62 -39.20 9.15
CA GLY A 178 -0.44 -38.33 8.62
C GLY A 178 -1.70 -39.07 8.16
N THR A 179 -1.56 -40.19 7.46
CA THR A 179 -2.71 -41.00 6.99
C THR A 179 -3.54 -41.54 8.15
N LYS A 180 -2.88 -42.16 9.14
CA LYS A 180 -3.55 -42.71 10.35
C LYS A 180 -4.23 -41.63 11.18
N LEU A 181 -3.60 -40.44 11.27
CA LEU A 181 -4.18 -39.31 11.98
C LEU A 181 -5.42 -38.75 11.26
N LEU A 182 -5.42 -38.74 9.93
CA LEU A 182 -6.61 -38.35 9.15
C LEU A 182 -7.74 -39.38 9.31
N GLU A 183 -7.46 -40.68 9.26
CA GLU A 183 -8.45 -41.74 9.57
C GLU A 183 -9.03 -41.58 10.99
N PHE A 184 -8.17 -41.25 11.95
CA PHE A 184 -8.57 -40.97 13.34
C PHE A 184 -9.53 -39.76 13.41
N ILE A 185 -9.23 -38.66 12.73
CA ILE A 185 -10.13 -37.49 12.72
C ILE A 185 -11.42 -37.77 11.93
N GLU A 186 -11.34 -38.56 10.85
CA GLU A 186 -12.50 -38.97 10.07
C GLU A 186 -13.54 -39.72 10.91
N TYR A 187 -13.10 -40.52 11.89
CA TYR A 187 -13.98 -41.16 12.86
C TYR A 187 -14.71 -40.13 13.76
N PHE A 188 -14.01 -39.09 14.23
CA PHE A 188 -14.63 -38.04 15.06
C PHE A 188 -15.54 -37.10 14.28
N LEU A 189 -15.40 -37.01 12.96
CA LEU A 189 -16.34 -36.26 12.12
C LEU A 189 -17.75 -36.87 12.11
N ASP A 190 -17.91 -38.17 12.41
CA ASP A 190 -19.21 -38.83 12.48
C ASP A 190 -19.90 -38.65 13.84
N LEU A 191 -19.19 -38.10 14.83
CA LEU A 191 -19.69 -37.90 16.19
C LEU A 191 -20.15 -36.44 16.38
N PRO A 192 -21.40 -36.18 16.80
CA PRO A 192 -22.01 -34.84 16.75
C PRO A 192 -21.31 -33.78 17.59
N ASN A 193 -20.80 -34.14 18.78
CA ASN A 193 -20.16 -33.21 19.71
C ASN A 193 -18.72 -32.84 19.30
N THR A 194 -18.10 -33.60 18.39
CA THR A 194 -16.69 -33.45 18.02
C THR A 194 -16.50 -32.91 16.61
N ILE A 195 -17.56 -32.69 15.82
CA ILE A 195 -17.49 -32.17 14.44
C ILE A 195 -16.70 -30.85 14.40
N SER A 196 -17.04 -29.92 15.30
CA SER A 196 -16.38 -28.61 15.38
C SER A 196 -14.87 -28.71 15.61
N SER A 197 -14.45 -29.54 16.57
CA SER A 197 -13.04 -29.73 16.93
C SER A 197 -12.29 -30.57 15.90
N SER A 198 -13.00 -31.46 15.21
CA SER A 198 -12.48 -32.24 14.08
C SER A 198 -12.21 -31.35 12.87
N LEU A 199 -13.13 -30.46 12.51
CA LEU A 199 -12.93 -29.48 11.45
C LEU A 199 -11.76 -28.55 11.76
N TYR A 200 -11.65 -28.07 13.00
CA TYR A 200 -10.52 -27.24 13.42
C TYR A 200 -9.17 -27.99 13.31
N ALA A 201 -9.11 -29.23 13.79
CA ALA A 201 -7.93 -30.08 13.64
C ALA A 201 -7.58 -30.29 12.16
N LEU A 202 -8.56 -30.62 11.30
CA LEU A 202 -8.36 -30.79 9.86
C LEU A 202 -7.82 -29.54 9.20
N THR A 203 -8.33 -28.36 9.57
CA THR A 203 -7.82 -27.08 9.06
C THR A 203 -6.34 -26.89 9.40
N MET A 204 -5.92 -27.27 10.61
CA MET A 204 -4.51 -27.25 11.00
C MET A 204 -3.67 -28.26 10.21
N PHE A 205 -4.15 -29.49 10.02
CA PHE A 205 -3.47 -30.50 9.21
C PHE A 205 -3.34 -30.09 7.73
N ALA A 206 -4.33 -29.42 7.16
CA ALA A 206 -4.31 -28.94 5.78
C ALA A 206 -3.16 -27.97 5.50
N THR A 207 -2.65 -27.27 6.52
CA THR A 207 -1.57 -26.28 6.37
C THR A 207 -0.21 -26.88 5.95
N PHE A 208 0.01 -28.18 6.12
CA PHE A 208 1.33 -28.77 5.85
C PHE A 208 1.29 -30.19 5.28
N LEU A 209 0.23 -30.97 5.51
CA LEU A 209 0.15 -32.32 4.95
C LEU A 209 0.13 -32.29 3.40
N PRO A 210 0.61 -33.36 2.74
CA PRO A 210 0.45 -33.55 1.30
C PRO A 210 -1.04 -33.58 0.91
N ILE A 211 -1.36 -32.88 -0.17
CA ILE A 211 -2.75 -32.63 -0.60
C ILE A 211 -3.45 -33.94 -1.00
N ASP A 212 -2.75 -34.83 -1.71
CA ASP A 212 -3.25 -36.10 -2.23
C ASP A 212 -3.90 -36.98 -1.14
N ILE A 213 -3.40 -36.91 0.09
CA ILE A 213 -3.87 -37.76 1.19
C ILE A 213 -5.31 -37.41 1.56
N PHE A 214 -5.71 -36.14 1.51
CA PHE A 214 -7.09 -35.73 1.83
C PHE A 214 -8.09 -36.32 0.82
N PHE A 215 -7.73 -36.38 -0.46
CA PHE A 215 -8.58 -36.95 -1.52
C PHE A 215 -8.60 -38.48 -1.52
N SER A 216 -7.64 -39.13 -0.86
CA SER A 216 -7.65 -40.59 -0.66
C SER A 216 -8.64 -41.06 0.41
N THR A 217 -9.18 -40.13 1.21
CA THR A 217 -10.15 -40.37 2.30
C THR A 217 -11.54 -39.84 1.93
N LYS A 218 -12.58 -40.16 2.72
CA LYS A 218 -13.93 -39.58 2.52
C LYS A 218 -14.13 -38.23 3.20
N ILE A 219 -13.04 -37.62 3.70
CA ILE A 219 -13.09 -36.35 4.43
C ILE A 219 -13.68 -35.24 3.56
N ILE A 220 -13.26 -35.13 2.29
CA ILE A 220 -13.76 -34.08 1.38
C ILE A 220 -15.27 -34.22 1.15
N ASP A 221 -15.77 -35.45 0.92
CA ASP A 221 -17.21 -35.73 0.79
C ASP A 221 -18.00 -35.27 2.02
N LYS A 222 -17.52 -35.63 3.22
CA LYS A 222 -18.14 -35.24 4.49
C LYS A 222 -18.15 -33.73 4.69
N ILE A 223 -17.04 -33.05 4.36
CA ILE A 223 -16.92 -31.58 4.49
C ILE A 223 -17.88 -30.88 3.55
N VAL A 224 -17.98 -31.32 2.30
CA VAL A 224 -18.93 -30.75 1.33
C VAL A 224 -20.38 -30.99 1.77
N TYR A 225 -20.69 -32.14 2.35
CA TYR A 225 -22.00 -32.36 2.97
C TYR A 225 -22.27 -31.39 4.14
N LEU A 226 -21.27 -31.13 4.99
CA LEU A 226 -21.37 -30.21 6.13
C LEU A 226 -21.57 -28.74 5.72
N LEU A 227 -21.29 -28.35 4.48
CA LEU A 227 -21.64 -27.01 3.96
C LEU A 227 -23.15 -26.75 3.97
N ASN A 228 -23.99 -27.79 3.97
CA ASN A 228 -25.44 -27.66 4.10
C ASN A 228 -25.90 -27.42 5.54
N SER A 229 -25.10 -27.81 6.54
CA SER A 229 -25.44 -27.66 7.96
C SER A 229 -25.35 -26.19 8.39
N SER A 230 -26.38 -25.63 9.03
CA SER A 230 -26.35 -24.25 9.54
C SER A 230 -25.26 -24.01 10.57
N ILE A 231 -24.99 -25.00 11.42
CA ILE A 231 -24.04 -24.90 12.54
C ILE A 231 -22.59 -25.05 12.07
N HIS A 232 -22.33 -25.94 11.11
CA HIS A 232 -20.96 -26.36 10.76
C HIS A 232 -20.41 -25.75 9.47
N ARG A 233 -21.26 -25.15 8.63
CA ARG A 233 -20.88 -24.65 7.30
C ARG A 233 -19.69 -23.70 7.32
N MET A 234 -19.60 -22.81 8.30
CA MET A 234 -18.51 -21.83 8.39
C MET A 234 -17.16 -22.52 8.56
N LYS A 235 -17.05 -23.42 9.55
CA LYS A 235 -15.83 -24.20 9.81
C LYS A 235 -15.46 -25.13 8.64
N ALA A 236 -16.46 -25.69 7.96
CA ALA A 236 -16.23 -26.48 6.75
C ALA A 236 -15.65 -25.61 5.61
N ALA A 237 -16.15 -24.38 5.42
CA ALA A 237 -15.63 -23.45 4.43
C ALA A 237 -14.23 -22.90 4.81
N GLU A 238 -13.92 -22.73 6.10
CA GLU A 238 -12.57 -22.39 6.58
C GLU A 238 -11.54 -23.48 6.19
N PHE A 239 -11.86 -24.76 6.43
CA PHE A 239 -11.02 -25.87 5.95
C PHE A 239 -10.81 -25.79 4.43
N LEU A 240 -11.91 -25.62 3.68
CA LEU A 240 -11.85 -25.56 2.21
C LEU A 240 -11.03 -24.37 1.72
N SER A 241 -11.06 -23.24 2.44
CA SER A 241 -10.27 -22.06 2.09
C SER A 241 -8.78 -22.32 2.30
N VAL A 242 -8.40 -22.95 3.41
CA VAL A 242 -7.00 -23.30 3.68
C VAL A 242 -6.45 -24.31 2.70
N ILE A 243 -7.22 -25.36 2.35
CA ILE A 243 -6.76 -26.38 1.41
C ILE A 243 -6.69 -25.85 -0.03
N SER A 244 -7.64 -25.00 -0.45
CA SER A 244 -7.67 -24.43 -1.80
C SER A 244 -6.58 -23.36 -2.02
N ASP A 245 -6.20 -22.60 -1.00
CA ASP A 245 -5.08 -21.62 -1.10
C ASP A 245 -3.69 -22.27 -0.95
N ARG A 246 -3.60 -23.61 -0.91
CA ARG A 246 -2.30 -24.28 -0.79
C ARG A 246 -1.38 -23.95 -1.96
N ARG A 247 -0.22 -23.40 -1.62
CA ARG A 247 0.87 -23.12 -2.56
C ARG A 247 1.95 -24.20 -2.46
N GLY A 248 2.62 -24.47 -3.58
CA GLY A 248 3.58 -25.56 -3.71
C GLY A 248 4.03 -25.74 -5.16
N LYS A 249 4.66 -26.88 -5.45
CA LYS A 249 5.04 -27.26 -6.82
C LYS A 249 3.79 -27.55 -7.66
N TYR A 250 3.97 -27.62 -8.98
CA TYR A 250 2.89 -27.91 -9.92
C TYR A 250 2.20 -29.26 -9.63
N GLU A 251 2.98 -30.33 -9.54
CA GLU A 251 2.48 -31.71 -9.32
C GLU A 251 1.68 -31.86 -8.02
N GLU A 252 2.15 -31.22 -6.94
CA GLU A 252 1.51 -31.28 -5.62
C GLU A 252 0.12 -30.62 -5.57
N ARG A 253 -0.17 -29.71 -6.51
CA ARG A 253 -1.45 -28.97 -6.56
C ARG A 253 -2.49 -29.62 -7.47
N LEU A 254 -2.10 -30.54 -8.35
CA LEU A 254 -2.99 -31.19 -9.31
C LEU A 254 -4.27 -31.77 -8.68
N PRO A 255 -4.23 -32.43 -7.50
CA PRO A 255 -5.43 -32.97 -6.89
C PRO A 255 -6.47 -31.92 -6.51
N LEU A 256 -6.10 -30.66 -6.31
CA LEU A 256 -7.04 -29.58 -5.99
C LEU A 256 -8.08 -29.37 -7.09
N LEU A 257 -7.77 -29.72 -8.35
CA LEU A 257 -8.73 -29.66 -9.44
C LEU A 257 -9.93 -30.61 -9.22
N GLN A 258 -9.78 -31.67 -8.41
CA GLN A 258 -10.88 -32.58 -8.08
C GLN A 258 -11.98 -31.90 -7.25
N LEU A 259 -11.65 -30.83 -6.49
CA LEU A 259 -12.63 -30.06 -5.70
C LEU A 259 -13.72 -29.44 -6.57
N PHE A 260 -13.45 -29.17 -7.85
CA PHE A 260 -14.47 -28.69 -8.78
C PHE A 260 -15.60 -29.72 -8.94
N SER A 261 -15.28 -31.01 -8.95
CA SER A 261 -16.32 -32.03 -9.04
C SER A 261 -17.18 -32.04 -7.78
N TYR A 262 -16.57 -32.00 -6.58
CA TYR A 262 -17.31 -32.01 -5.32
C TYR A 262 -18.19 -30.76 -5.11
N LEU A 263 -17.67 -29.56 -5.39
CA LEU A 263 -18.37 -28.31 -5.09
C LEU A 263 -19.45 -27.93 -6.11
N PHE A 264 -19.41 -28.47 -7.33
CA PHE A 264 -20.31 -28.10 -8.43
C PHE A 264 -21.13 -29.28 -9.00
N GLN A 265 -21.27 -30.40 -8.26
CA GLN A 265 -21.98 -31.60 -8.71
C GLN A 265 -23.50 -31.39 -8.94
N ASN A 266 -24.26 -30.80 -8.00
CA ASN A 266 -25.74 -30.74 -8.00
C ASN A 266 -26.33 -29.32 -8.04
N GLY A 267 -25.94 -28.50 -9.02
CA GLY A 267 -26.18 -27.05 -8.93
C GLY A 267 -25.20 -26.43 -7.93
N SER A 268 -24.95 -25.13 -8.03
CA SER A 268 -24.00 -24.49 -7.14
C SER A 268 -24.66 -24.12 -5.81
N HIS A 269 -24.17 -24.70 -4.72
CA HIS A 269 -24.58 -24.38 -3.34
C HIS A 269 -24.68 -22.88 -3.06
N TYR A 270 -23.80 -22.10 -3.69
CA TYR A 270 -23.83 -20.64 -3.62
C TYR A 270 -25.13 -20.02 -4.14
N ASN A 271 -25.65 -20.48 -5.27
CA ASN A 271 -26.86 -19.92 -5.88
C ASN A 271 -28.07 -20.16 -4.99
N ASP A 272 -28.17 -21.33 -4.37
CA ASP A 272 -29.27 -21.67 -3.46
C ASP A 272 -29.24 -20.73 -2.24
N LEU A 273 -28.08 -20.55 -1.61
CA LEU A 273 -27.92 -19.63 -0.49
C LEU A 273 -28.18 -18.16 -0.85
N TYR A 274 -27.77 -17.76 -2.06
CA TYR A 274 -28.04 -16.42 -2.55
C TYR A 274 -29.55 -16.16 -2.69
N THR A 275 -30.33 -17.15 -3.16
CA THR A 275 -31.80 -17.02 -3.20
C THR A 275 -32.42 -16.89 -1.80
N VAL A 276 -31.89 -17.60 -0.81
CA VAL A 276 -32.32 -17.51 0.58
C VAL A 276 -32.06 -16.12 1.16
N ILE A 277 -30.86 -15.54 0.97
CA ILE A 277 -30.58 -14.19 1.51
C ILE A 277 -31.43 -13.11 0.85
N LYS A 278 -31.66 -13.20 -0.46
CA LYS A 278 -32.57 -12.26 -1.16
C LYS A 278 -33.96 -12.20 -0.55
N THR A 279 -34.43 -13.29 0.07
CA THR A 279 -35.78 -13.40 0.62
C THR A 279 -35.84 -13.13 2.12
N GLN A 280 -34.78 -13.45 2.89
CA GLN A 280 -34.84 -13.49 4.36
C GLN A 280 -33.72 -12.73 5.10
N GLN A 281 -32.79 -12.05 4.41
CA GLN A 281 -31.69 -11.22 4.97
C GLN A 281 -31.08 -11.77 6.28
N SER A 282 -30.10 -12.67 6.17
CA SER A 282 -29.44 -13.31 7.32
C SER A 282 -27.94 -13.02 7.37
N ASN A 283 -27.47 -12.45 8.49
CA ASN A 283 -26.06 -12.14 8.74
C ASN A 283 -25.17 -13.38 8.67
N ASP A 284 -25.58 -14.48 9.28
CA ASP A 284 -24.79 -15.73 9.32
C ASP A 284 -24.60 -16.33 7.93
N ILE A 285 -25.65 -16.29 7.10
CA ILE A 285 -25.56 -16.77 5.71
C ILE A 285 -24.69 -15.82 4.89
N TYR A 286 -24.76 -14.51 5.13
CA TYR A 286 -23.94 -13.53 4.41
C TYR A 286 -22.45 -13.69 4.70
N ASP A 287 -22.07 -13.84 5.98
CA ASP A 287 -20.69 -14.09 6.38
C ASP A 287 -20.18 -15.42 5.82
N PHE A 288 -21.02 -16.47 5.81
CA PHE A 288 -20.69 -17.72 5.12
C PHE A 288 -20.50 -17.53 3.60
N MET A 289 -21.34 -16.75 2.92
CA MET A 289 -21.18 -16.51 1.48
C MET A 289 -19.87 -15.80 1.15
N LYS A 290 -19.42 -14.86 1.99
CA LYS A 290 -18.09 -14.24 1.83
C LYS A 290 -17.00 -15.29 1.93
N GLN A 291 -17.06 -16.14 2.94
CA GLN A 291 -16.09 -17.22 3.12
C GLN A 291 -16.12 -18.20 1.94
N TYR A 292 -17.29 -18.57 1.44
CA TYR A 292 -17.43 -19.45 0.29
C TYR A 292 -16.94 -18.80 -1.01
N ALA A 293 -17.17 -17.49 -1.21
CA ALA A 293 -16.62 -16.74 -2.33
C ALA A 293 -15.08 -16.71 -2.30
N MET A 294 -14.46 -16.64 -1.12
CA MET A 294 -13.01 -16.77 -0.95
C MET A 294 -12.52 -18.17 -1.36
N VAL A 295 -13.22 -19.24 -0.96
CA VAL A 295 -12.91 -20.62 -1.41
C VAL A 295 -12.94 -20.71 -2.94
N ILE A 296 -13.97 -20.18 -3.58
CA ILE A 296 -14.10 -20.21 -5.04
C ILE A 296 -12.97 -19.38 -5.69
N THR A 297 -12.62 -18.23 -5.11
CA THR A 297 -11.53 -17.37 -5.60
C THR A 297 -10.18 -18.09 -5.53
N ALA A 298 -9.88 -18.74 -4.40
CA ALA A 298 -8.67 -19.55 -4.27
C ALA A 298 -8.64 -20.72 -5.27
N LEU A 299 -9.78 -21.38 -5.52
CA LEU A 299 -9.87 -22.41 -6.58
C LEU A 299 -9.69 -21.84 -7.98
N CYS A 300 -10.16 -20.61 -8.24
CA CYS A 300 -9.92 -19.90 -9.48
C CYS A 300 -8.42 -19.64 -9.70
N ASP A 301 -7.70 -19.25 -8.64
CA ASP A 301 -6.25 -19.08 -8.67
C ASP A 301 -5.51 -20.39 -8.99
N GLN A 302 -5.93 -21.51 -8.37
CA GLN A 302 -5.36 -22.82 -8.68
C GLN A 302 -5.64 -23.22 -10.14
N LEU A 303 -6.86 -22.97 -10.63
CA LEU A 303 -7.23 -23.23 -12.02
C LEU A 303 -6.40 -22.39 -13.00
N CYS A 304 -6.17 -21.10 -12.70
CA CYS A 304 -5.31 -20.21 -13.48
C CYS A 304 -3.85 -20.69 -13.51
N TYR A 305 -3.32 -21.16 -12.39
CA TYR A 305 -1.94 -21.63 -12.30
C TYR A 305 -1.72 -22.99 -12.97
N LEU A 306 -2.68 -23.91 -12.84
CA LEU A 306 -2.56 -25.30 -13.33
C LEU A 306 -2.94 -25.46 -14.80
N CYS A 307 -3.95 -24.71 -15.24
CA CYS A 307 -4.53 -24.81 -16.57
C CYS A 307 -4.20 -23.60 -17.45
N GLY A 308 -3.69 -22.50 -16.89
CA GLY A 308 -3.23 -21.31 -17.62
C GLY A 308 -1.73 -21.28 -17.86
N GLY A 309 -1.28 -20.46 -18.83
CA GLY A 309 0.16 -20.23 -19.12
C GLY A 309 0.67 -20.73 -20.48
N GLU A 310 1.86 -20.24 -20.87
CA GLU A 310 2.52 -20.43 -22.17
C GLU A 310 3.36 -21.73 -22.29
N ASP A 311 3.69 -22.38 -21.17
CA ASP A 311 4.46 -23.63 -21.14
C ASP A 311 3.61 -24.82 -21.62
N LEU A 312 3.58 -25.02 -22.94
CA LEU A 312 2.82 -26.09 -23.63
C LEU A 312 3.09 -27.51 -23.07
N ASN A 313 4.25 -27.73 -22.44
CA ASN A 313 4.67 -29.03 -21.93
C ASN A 313 4.07 -29.40 -20.56
N LYS A 314 3.35 -28.49 -19.88
CA LYS A 314 2.79 -28.70 -18.52
C LYS A 314 1.31 -28.33 -18.41
N LYS A 315 0.55 -28.29 -19.50
CA LYS A 315 -0.86 -27.88 -19.45
C LYS A 315 -1.77 -29.05 -19.06
N THR A 316 -2.41 -28.97 -17.90
CA THR A 316 -3.47 -29.92 -17.50
C THR A 316 -4.80 -29.52 -18.15
N SER A 317 -5.65 -30.51 -18.43
CA SER A 317 -6.99 -30.27 -18.99
C SER A 317 -7.89 -29.52 -18.02
N LEU A 318 -8.79 -28.69 -18.56
CA LEU A 318 -9.78 -27.98 -17.77
C LEU A 318 -10.75 -28.95 -17.07
N PRO A 319 -11.18 -28.67 -15.83
CA PRO A 319 -12.23 -29.45 -15.17
C PRO A 319 -13.55 -29.43 -15.96
N GLU A 320 -14.29 -30.54 -15.97
CA GLU A 320 -15.57 -30.64 -16.68
C GLU A 320 -16.58 -29.58 -16.22
N GLN A 321 -16.57 -29.20 -14.95
CA GLN A 321 -17.49 -28.20 -14.39
C GLN A 321 -17.21 -26.78 -14.91
N PHE A 322 -15.99 -26.52 -15.40
CA PHE A 322 -15.68 -25.31 -16.15
C PHE A 322 -16.25 -25.39 -17.57
N SER A 323 -15.97 -26.48 -18.29
CA SER A 323 -16.45 -26.71 -19.67
C SER A 323 -17.98 -26.77 -19.78
N ASN A 324 -18.67 -27.32 -18.78
CA ASN A 324 -20.12 -27.37 -18.73
C ASN A 324 -20.77 -26.07 -18.21
N GLY A 325 -19.98 -24.99 -18.02
CA GLY A 325 -20.47 -23.66 -17.66
C GLY A 325 -20.92 -23.46 -16.21
N LYS A 326 -20.89 -24.50 -15.36
CA LYS A 326 -21.35 -24.41 -13.95
C LYS A 326 -20.52 -23.43 -13.12
N PHE A 327 -19.19 -23.47 -13.25
CA PHE A 327 -18.31 -22.52 -12.58
C PHE A 327 -18.57 -21.08 -13.06
N LEU A 328 -18.76 -20.90 -14.37
CA LEU A 328 -19.03 -19.59 -14.98
C LEU A 328 -20.38 -19.02 -14.53
N GLN A 329 -21.39 -19.86 -14.31
CA GLN A 329 -22.66 -19.43 -13.74
C GLN A 329 -22.51 -18.85 -12.33
N VAL A 330 -21.69 -19.47 -11.48
CA VAL A 330 -21.38 -18.97 -10.14
C VAL A 330 -20.60 -17.67 -10.21
N LEU A 331 -19.60 -17.60 -11.09
CA LEU A 331 -18.84 -16.37 -11.34
C LEU A 331 -19.76 -15.20 -11.72
N LEU A 332 -20.69 -15.43 -12.67
CA LEU A 332 -21.65 -14.41 -13.09
C LEU A 332 -22.61 -14.02 -11.97
N THR A 333 -23.01 -14.97 -11.12
CA THR A 333 -23.91 -14.71 -9.98
C THR A 333 -23.19 -13.90 -8.90
N LEU A 334 -21.90 -14.15 -8.66
CA LEU A 334 -21.06 -13.34 -7.79
C LEU A 334 -20.92 -11.92 -8.33
N MET A 335 -20.61 -11.74 -9.62
CA MET A 335 -20.48 -10.42 -10.24
C MET A 335 -21.79 -9.60 -10.19
N GLN A 336 -22.94 -10.26 -10.29
CA GLN A 336 -24.26 -9.63 -10.24
C GLN A 336 -24.82 -9.52 -8.81
N HIS A 337 -24.04 -9.82 -7.78
CA HIS A 337 -24.47 -9.78 -6.40
C HIS A 337 -24.63 -8.32 -5.91
N PRO A 338 -25.69 -7.96 -5.13
CA PRO A 338 -25.90 -6.58 -4.66
C PRO A 338 -24.84 -6.10 -3.68
N SER A 339 -24.25 -7.00 -2.88
CA SER A 339 -23.06 -6.67 -2.09
C SER A 339 -21.87 -6.35 -3.00
N ILE A 340 -21.36 -5.13 -2.85
CA ILE A 340 -20.17 -4.64 -3.53
C ILE A 340 -18.93 -5.46 -3.09
N TYR A 341 -18.93 -5.94 -1.85
CA TYR A 341 -17.85 -6.79 -1.32
C TYR A 341 -17.79 -8.16 -2.00
N ILE A 342 -18.94 -8.81 -2.19
CA ILE A 342 -19.00 -10.11 -2.86
C ILE A 342 -18.74 -10.00 -4.36
N SER A 343 -19.33 -8.99 -5.01
CA SER A 343 -19.14 -8.77 -6.44
C SER A 343 -17.67 -8.51 -6.79
N LEU A 344 -16.91 -7.87 -5.90
CA LEU A 344 -15.47 -7.70 -6.03
C LEU A 344 -14.74 -9.03 -6.27
N TYR A 345 -15.03 -10.09 -5.51
CA TYR A 345 -14.43 -11.41 -5.74
C TYR A 345 -14.75 -11.94 -7.14
N GLY A 346 -15.98 -11.75 -7.61
CA GLY A 346 -16.38 -12.08 -8.98
C GLY A 346 -15.53 -11.38 -10.03
N TYR A 347 -15.33 -10.06 -9.90
CA TYR A 347 -14.53 -9.29 -10.85
C TYR A 347 -13.03 -9.59 -10.76
N GLN A 348 -12.50 -9.90 -9.57
CA GLN A 348 -11.11 -10.32 -9.38
C GLN A 348 -10.84 -11.66 -10.07
N MET A 349 -11.71 -12.65 -9.88
CA MET A 349 -11.62 -13.94 -10.57
C MET A 349 -11.70 -13.78 -12.09
N TRP A 350 -12.65 -12.99 -12.59
CA TRP A 350 -12.74 -12.71 -14.03
C TRP A 350 -11.43 -12.13 -14.58
N LEU A 351 -10.85 -11.15 -13.88
CA LEU A 351 -9.58 -10.54 -14.27
C LEU A 351 -8.45 -11.58 -14.30
N GLN A 352 -8.36 -12.47 -13.31
CA GLN A 352 -7.38 -13.57 -13.25
C GLN A 352 -7.55 -14.53 -14.45
N LEU A 353 -8.78 -14.98 -14.73
CA LEU A 353 -9.08 -15.91 -15.84
C LEU A 353 -8.68 -15.34 -17.20
N ILE A 354 -8.97 -14.05 -17.47
CA ILE A 354 -8.54 -13.38 -18.70
C ILE A 354 -7.02 -13.36 -18.78
N LYS A 355 -6.34 -12.91 -17.71
CA LYS A 355 -4.87 -12.79 -17.70
C LYS A 355 -4.17 -14.14 -17.89
N ALA A 356 -4.79 -15.23 -17.48
CA ALA A 356 -4.27 -16.59 -17.62
C ALA A 356 -4.60 -17.24 -18.98
N ASN A 357 -5.35 -16.57 -19.87
CA ASN A 357 -5.75 -17.06 -21.20
C ASN A 357 -6.43 -18.44 -21.16
N ILE A 358 -7.38 -18.61 -20.23
CA ILE A 358 -8.02 -19.92 -19.99
C ILE A 358 -9.12 -20.25 -20.99
N PHE A 359 -9.87 -19.25 -21.44
CA PHE A 359 -11.03 -19.46 -22.29
C PHE A 359 -10.63 -19.90 -23.71
N GLN A 360 -11.48 -20.74 -24.32
CA GLN A 360 -11.47 -20.95 -25.76
C GLN A 360 -12.21 -19.79 -26.45
N ASP A 361 -11.82 -19.44 -27.68
CA ASP A 361 -12.29 -18.22 -28.37
C ASP A 361 -13.84 -18.16 -28.49
N ASN A 362 -14.50 -19.28 -28.79
CA ASN A 362 -15.96 -19.32 -28.98
C ASN A 362 -16.75 -19.13 -27.67
N ASP A 363 -16.33 -19.77 -26.58
CA ASP A 363 -17.03 -19.65 -25.28
C ASP A 363 -16.85 -18.26 -24.68
N TYR A 364 -15.66 -17.69 -24.87
CA TYR A 364 -15.33 -16.35 -24.42
C TYR A 364 -16.22 -15.29 -25.08
N GLN A 365 -16.38 -15.35 -26.41
CA GLN A 365 -17.19 -14.40 -27.16
C GLN A 365 -18.68 -14.39 -26.75
N ASN A 366 -19.22 -15.54 -26.31
CA ASN A 366 -20.61 -15.62 -25.84
C ASN A 366 -20.83 -15.01 -24.45
N ILE A 367 -19.85 -15.16 -23.55
CA ILE A 367 -19.94 -14.67 -22.16
C ILE A 367 -19.58 -13.19 -22.07
N LEU A 368 -18.68 -12.72 -22.94
CA LEU A 368 -18.13 -11.38 -22.88
C LEU A 368 -19.20 -10.26 -22.86
N PRO A 369 -20.27 -10.29 -23.68
CA PRO A 369 -21.32 -9.28 -23.62
C PRO A 369 -22.06 -9.21 -22.28
N ILE A 370 -22.23 -10.36 -21.61
CA ILE A 370 -22.89 -10.44 -20.30
C ILE A 370 -22.01 -9.78 -19.24
N VAL A 371 -20.70 -10.08 -19.27
CA VAL A 371 -19.72 -9.50 -18.36
C VAL A 371 -19.58 -8.00 -18.56
N LEU A 372 -19.48 -7.51 -19.79
CA LEU A 372 -19.38 -6.08 -20.08
C LEU A 372 -20.61 -5.31 -19.60
N ARG A 373 -21.83 -5.86 -19.77
CA ARG A 373 -23.04 -5.24 -19.19
C ARG A 373 -23.03 -5.22 -17.66
N ALA A 374 -22.58 -6.31 -17.02
CA ALA A 374 -22.41 -6.34 -15.57
C ALA A 374 -21.37 -5.31 -15.09
N LEU A 375 -20.27 -5.12 -15.83
CA LEU A 375 -19.26 -4.09 -15.57
C LEU A 375 -19.87 -2.68 -15.64
N CYS A 376 -20.63 -2.37 -16.69
CA CYS A 376 -21.33 -1.07 -16.79
C CYS A 376 -22.24 -0.80 -15.58
N HIS A 377 -22.99 -1.80 -15.13
CA HIS A 377 -23.85 -1.67 -13.94
C HIS A 377 -23.03 -1.47 -12.65
N SER A 378 -21.98 -2.27 -12.43
CA SER A 378 -21.12 -2.17 -11.24
C SER A 378 -20.27 -0.91 -11.15
N LEU A 379 -20.03 -0.24 -12.29
CA LEU A 379 -19.36 1.05 -12.31
C LEU A 379 -20.24 2.18 -11.77
N VAL A 380 -21.56 1.98 -11.59
CA VAL A 380 -22.42 2.99 -10.95
C VAL A 380 -22.13 2.98 -9.45
N LYS A 381 -21.69 4.11 -8.89
CA LYS A 381 -21.48 4.23 -7.45
C LYS A 381 -22.82 4.20 -6.73
N GLN A 382 -22.97 3.33 -5.74
CA GLN A 382 -24.16 3.34 -4.87
C GLN A 382 -23.97 4.38 -3.76
N PRO A 383 -24.96 5.25 -3.48
CA PRO A 383 -24.83 6.26 -2.43
C PRO A 383 -24.91 5.61 -1.03
N TYR A 384 -24.15 6.15 -0.07
CA TYR A 384 -24.22 5.73 1.32
C TYR A 384 -25.45 6.37 2.00
N LYS A 385 -26.52 5.59 2.23
CA LYS A 385 -27.78 6.11 2.81
C LYS A 385 -27.87 5.80 4.30
N LYS A 386 -27.86 6.83 5.17
CA LYS A 386 -27.90 6.64 6.64
C LYS A 386 -29.28 6.26 7.20
N THR A 387 -30.38 6.58 6.53
CA THR A 387 -31.74 6.56 7.13
C THR A 387 -32.70 5.50 6.58
N ASP A 388 -32.39 4.84 5.46
CA ASP A 388 -33.28 3.86 4.80
C ASP A 388 -32.61 2.48 4.68
N VAL A 389 -32.40 1.81 5.82
CA VAL A 389 -31.75 0.48 5.85
C VAL A 389 -32.72 -0.65 5.48
N GLU A 390 -34.02 -0.47 5.74
CA GLU A 390 -34.98 -1.60 5.78
C GLU A 390 -35.63 -1.96 4.42
N GLN A 391 -35.46 -1.16 3.36
CA GLN A 391 -36.15 -1.41 2.06
C GLN A 391 -35.21 -1.75 0.89
N ASP A 392 -33.90 -1.47 0.98
CA ASP A 392 -32.95 -1.68 -0.10
C ASP A 392 -31.87 -2.71 0.28
N ILE A 393 -31.85 -3.85 -0.41
CA ILE A 393 -30.90 -4.96 -0.18
C ILE A 393 -29.45 -4.49 -0.32
N ALA A 394 -29.16 -3.50 -1.19
CA ALA A 394 -27.81 -2.98 -1.35
C ALA A 394 -27.34 -2.17 -0.12
N SER A 395 -28.25 -1.37 0.45
CA SER A 395 -28.01 -0.58 1.67
C SER A 395 -27.69 -1.49 2.86
N TYR A 396 -28.43 -2.59 3.02
CA TYR A 396 -28.17 -3.60 4.05
C TYR A 396 -26.72 -4.12 4.02
N TYR A 397 -26.19 -4.46 2.83
CA TYR A 397 -24.81 -4.95 2.73
C TYR A 397 -23.77 -3.88 3.02
N ILE A 398 -24.00 -2.65 2.57
CA ILE A 398 -23.08 -1.53 2.81
C ILE A 398 -22.92 -1.30 4.32
N HIS A 399 -24.01 -1.26 5.08
CA HIS A 399 -23.96 -1.05 6.53
C HIS A 399 -23.45 -2.27 7.33
N HIS A 400 -23.52 -3.47 6.76
CA HIS A 400 -22.90 -4.66 7.36
C HIS A 400 -21.38 -4.69 7.13
N ASP A 401 -20.90 -4.19 5.99
CA ASP A 401 -19.50 -4.25 5.60
C ASP A 401 -18.67 -3.04 6.07
N PHE A 402 -19.29 -1.87 6.19
CA PHE A 402 -18.61 -0.60 6.43
C PHE A 402 -19.17 0.12 7.66
N GLU A 403 -18.29 0.66 8.50
CA GLU A 403 -18.67 1.37 9.73
C GLU A 403 -19.26 2.74 9.42
N ASP A 404 -18.67 3.43 8.45
CA ASP A 404 -19.06 4.78 8.05
C ASP A 404 -18.90 5.00 6.54
N GLU A 405 -19.28 6.19 6.10
CA GLU A 405 -19.18 6.61 4.71
C GLU A 405 -17.72 6.72 4.25
N SER A 406 -16.79 7.07 5.14
CA SER A 406 -15.38 7.25 4.79
C SER A 406 -14.73 5.91 4.40
N ASP A 407 -15.01 4.84 5.15
CA ASP A 407 -14.54 3.50 4.87
C ASP A 407 -15.16 2.92 3.62
N TYR A 408 -16.43 3.20 3.40
CA TYR A 408 -17.13 2.84 2.17
C TYR A 408 -16.51 3.51 0.93
N GLN A 409 -16.22 4.81 0.97
CA GLN A 409 -15.60 5.52 -0.16
C GLN A 409 -14.21 4.97 -0.49
N LYS A 410 -13.39 4.68 0.53
CA LYS A 410 -12.07 4.03 0.35
C LYS A 410 -12.21 2.69 -0.37
N PHE A 411 -13.19 1.89 0.02
CA PHE A 411 -13.45 0.59 -0.60
C PHE A 411 -13.94 0.72 -2.04
N ILE A 412 -14.87 1.64 -2.34
CA ILE A 412 -15.35 1.90 -3.71
C ILE A 412 -14.19 2.26 -4.62
N GLY A 413 -13.27 3.12 -4.17
CA GLY A 413 -12.09 3.50 -4.96
C GLY A 413 -11.29 2.28 -5.42
N LYS A 414 -11.01 1.35 -4.50
CA LYS A 414 -10.32 0.08 -4.78
C LYS A 414 -11.13 -0.83 -5.71
N ASN A 415 -12.44 -0.96 -5.47
CA ASN A 415 -13.32 -1.77 -6.32
C ASN A 415 -13.33 -1.24 -7.76
N ARG A 416 -13.55 0.06 -7.95
CA ARG A 416 -13.53 0.70 -9.28
C ARG A 416 -12.23 0.47 -10.03
N ALA A 417 -11.08 0.53 -9.34
CA ALA A 417 -9.80 0.25 -9.97
C ALA A 417 -9.74 -1.17 -10.57
N ILE A 418 -10.34 -2.17 -9.91
CA ILE A 418 -10.44 -3.54 -10.42
C ILE A 418 -11.40 -3.62 -11.62
N LEU A 419 -12.57 -3.00 -11.55
CA LEU A 419 -13.53 -2.94 -12.66
C LEU A 419 -12.89 -2.31 -13.92
N ILE A 420 -12.19 -1.18 -13.75
CA ILE A 420 -11.48 -0.47 -14.81
C ILE A 420 -10.37 -1.37 -15.41
N ARG A 421 -9.60 -2.06 -14.57
CA ARG A 421 -8.57 -3.01 -15.04
C ARG A 421 -9.16 -4.18 -15.83
N SER A 422 -10.34 -4.68 -15.44
CA SER A 422 -11.07 -5.73 -16.16
C SER A 422 -11.46 -5.27 -17.56
N ILE A 423 -12.08 -4.11 -17.71
CA ILE A 423 -12.43 -3.53 -19.02
C ILE A 423 -11.16 -3.32 -19.86
N ASN A 424 -10.12 -2.74 -19.26
CA ASN A 424 -8.85 -2.52 -19.95
C ASN A 424 -8.18 -3.82 -20.44
N SER A 425 -8.35 -4.92 -19.70
CA SER A 425 -7.82 -6.23 -20.11
C SER A 425 -8.61 -6.86 -21.26
N ILE A 426 -9.93 -6.67 -21.28
CA ILE A 426 -10.83 -7.13 -22.35
C ILE A 426 -10.50 -6.44 -23.67
N CYS A 427 -10.35 -5.12 -23.66
CA CYS A 427 -10.25 -4.26 -24.84
C CYS A 427 -8.92 -4.35 -25.62
N LYS A 428 -8.00 -5.26 -25.24
CA LYS A 428 -6.67 -5.39 -25.89
C LYS A 428 -6.71 -5.96 -27.31
N THR A 429 -7.75 -6.74 -27.66
CA THR A 429 -7.92 -7.30 -29.00
C THR A 429 -9.01 -6.54 -29.75
N SER A 430 -8.91 -6.46 -31.07
CA SER A 430 -9.85 -5.68 -31.90
C SER A 430 -11.28 -6.23 -31.86
N GLU A 431 -11.43 -7.55 -31.87
CA GLU A 431 -12.75 -8.21 -31.79
C GLU A 431 -13.47 -7.85 -30.48
N ASN A 432 -12.79 -8.01 -29.34
CA ASN A 432 -13.34 -7.67 -28.03
C ASN A 432 -13.64 -6.18 -27.90
N LEU A 433 -12.77 -5.32 -28.46
CA LEU A 433 -12.99 -3.89 -28.48
C LEU A 433 -14.25 -3.52 -29.27
N SER A 434 -14.51 -4.18 -30.41
CA SER A 434 -15.73 -3.94 -31.18
C SER A 434 -17.00 -4.28 -30.40
N ILE A 435 -16.97 -5.35 -29.61
CA ILE A 435 -18.08 -5.76 -28.72
C ILE A 435 -18.25 -4.72 -27.59
N ALA A 436 -17.15 -4.28 -26.99
CA ALA A 436 -17.16 -3.27 -25.94
C ALA A 436 -17.70 -1.90 -26.42
N ILE A 437 -17.39 -1.50 -27.66
CA ILE A 437 -17.92 -0.28 -28.29
C ILE A 437 -19.43 -0.39 -28.49
N ARG A 438 -19.94 -1.51 -29.03
CA ARG A 438 -21.39 -1.73 -29.20
C ARG A 438 -22.12 -1.63 -27.88
N ILE A 439 -21.62 -2.31 -26.83
CA ILE A 439 -22.21 -2.24 -25.49
C ILE A 439 -22.08 -0.84 -24.89
N GLY A 440 -20.99 -0.13 -25.17
CA GLY A 440 -20.79 1.25 -24.76
C GLY A 440 -21.82 2.20 -25.36
N PHE A 441 -22.18 2.00 -26.63
CA PHE A 441 -23.23 2.77 -27.29
C PHE A 441 -24.62 2.41 -26.77
N ASP A 442 -24.94 1.12 -26.61
CA ASP A 442 -26.20 0.68 -25.99
C ASP A 442 -26.37 1.28 -24.59
N TYR A 443 -25.28 1.30 -23.80
CA TYR A 443 -25.27 1.87 -22.46
C TYR A 443 -25.39 3.40 -22.48
N ALA A 444 -24.72 4.08 -23.42
CA ALA A 444 -24.87 5.52 -23.62
C ALA A 444 -26.33 5.87 -23.92
N ASP A 445 -26.95 5.18 -24.87
CA ASP A 445 -28.35 5.40 -25.26
C ASP A 445 -29.30 5.18 -24.07
N TYR A 446 -29.07 4.14 -23.26
CA TYR A 446 -29.81 3.93 -22.02
C TYR A 446 -29.64 5.09 -21.03
N CYS A 447 -28.40 5.55 -20.81
CA CYS A 447 -28.12 6.69 -19.95
C CYS A 447 -28.86 7.94 -20.43
N PHE A 448 -28.79 8.28 -21.73
CA PHE A 448 -29.46 9.45 -22.33
C PHE A 448 -30.99 9.36 -22.30
N GLN A 449 -31.58 8.17 -22.41
CA GLN A 449 -33.02 7.97 -22.26
C GLN A 449 -33.50 8.08 -20.81
N SER A 450 -32.66 7.67 -19.86
CA SER A 450 -32.95 7.67 -18.42
C SER A 450 -32.72 9.03 -17.74
N VAL A 451 -32.37 10.09 -18.48
CA VAL A 451 -32.08 11.42 -17.93
C VAL A 451 -33.37 12.10 -17.46
N ASN A 452 -33.81 11.74 -16.26
CA ASN A 452 -34.24 12.76 -15.32
C ASN A 452 -32.97 13.36 -14.68
N ILE A 453 -33.04 14.64 -14.32
CA ILE A 453 -31.96 15.47 -13.76
C ILE A 453 -31.30 14.87 -12.48
N GLN A 454 -31.79 13.72 -12.00
CA GLN A 454 -31.42 13.07 -10.74
C GLN A 454 -30.45 11.87 -10.84
N ASN A 455 -30.01 11.44 -12.03
CA ASN A 455 -29.13 10.25 -12.17
C ASN A 455 -27.68 10.56 -12.62
N LEU A 456 -27.03 11.52 -11.95
CA LEU A 456 -25.62 11.89 -12.20
C LEU A 456 -24.64 10.71 -12.16
N LEU A 457 -24.88 9.75 -11.27
CA LEU A 457 -24.01 8.59 -11.04
C LEU A 457 -23.94 7.64 -12.24
N LEU A 458 -25.02 7.53 -13.02
CA LEU A 458 -25.02 6.75 -14.27
C LEU A 458 -24.19 7.43 -15.37
N PHE A 459 -24.17 8.76 -15.37
CA PHE A 459 -23.39 9.50 -16.35
C PHE A 459 -21.89 9.48 -16.00
N GLU A 460 -21.54 9.51 -14.71
CA GLU A 460 -20.17 9.30 -14.23
C GLU A 460 -19.63 7.91 -14.62
N SER A 461 -20.41 6.84 -14.48
CA SER A 461 -20.00 5.49 -14.89
C SER A 461 -19.82 5.36 -16.40
N LEU A 462 -20.68 6.01 -17.20
CA LEU A 462 -20.55 6.08 -18.65
C LEU A 462 -19.22 6.74 -19.06
N VAL A 463 -18.89 7.87 -18.44
CA VAL A 463 -17.61 8.56 -18.66
C VAL A 463 -16.44 7.63 -18.35
N ALA A 464 -16.43 6.98 -17.19
CA ALA A 464 -15.35 6.08 -16.79
C ALA A 464 -15.17 4.89 -17.75
N TYR A 465 -16.27 4.33 -18.27
CA TYR A 465 -16.25 3.26 -19.26
C TYR A 465 -15.61 3.72 -20.59
N TRP A 466 -16.06 4.86 -21.11
CA TRP A 466 -15.57 5.40 -22.38
C TRP A 466 -14.13 5.89 -22.33
N GLN A 467 -13.65 6.39 -21.19
CA GLN A 467 -12.23 6.75 -21.01
C GLN A 467 -11.28 5.58 -21.31
N ILE A 468 -11.67 4.36 -20.95
CA ILE A 468 -10.86 3.16 -21.19
C ILE A 468 -10.90 2.76 -22.67
N ILE A 469 -12.10 2.78 -23.26
CA ILE A 469 -12.30 2.41 -24.67
C ILE A 469 -11.56 3.38 -25.58
N GLU A 470 -11.66 4.68 -25.31
CA GLU A 470 -10.98 5.73 -26.07
C GLU A 470 -9.46 5.51 -26.10
N LYS A 471 -8.85 5.17 -24.95
CA LYS A 471 -7.41 4.87 -24.86
C LYS A 471 -6.98 3.75 -25.82
N HIS A 472 -7.78 2.68 -25.94
CA HIS A 472 -7.51 1.58 -26.87
C HIS A 472 -7.76 1.99 -28.32
N LEU A 473 -8.87 2.68 -28.59
CA LEU A 473 -9.19 3.22 -29.91
C LEU A 473 -8.07 4.11 -30.46
N ARG A 474 -7.53 5.01 -29.65
CA ARG A 474 -6.43 5.90 -30.02
C ARG A 474 -5.18 5.15 -30.47
N SER A 475 -4.85 4.05 -29.79
CA SER A 475 -3.68 3.22 -30.14
C SER A 475 -3.82 2.55 -31.52
N LEU A 476 -5.06 2.24 -31.92
CA LEU A 476 -5.38 1.56 -33.17
C LEU A 476 -5.60 2.54 -34.34
N LEU A 477 -6.10 3.75 -34.06
CA LEU A 477 -6.55 4.73 -35.05
C LEU A 477 -5.57 5.91 -35.24
N LYS A 478 -4.25 5.69 -35.04
CA LYS A 478 -3.25 6.76 -35.19
C LYS A 478 -3.40 7.53 -36.52
N PRO A 479 -3.16 8.85 -36.55
CA PRO A 479 -3.51 9.67 -37.71
C PRO A 479 -2.64 9.38 -38.95
N ILE A 480 -3.31 8.88 -39.99
CA ILE A 480 -3.28 9.38 -41.39
C ILE A 480 -2.08 9.06 -42.30
N GLU A 481 -0.83 8.85 -41.85
CA GLU A 481 0.27 8.60 -42.82
C GLU A 481 0.46 7.13 -43.26
N SER A 482 -0.13 6.16 -42.56
CA SER A 482 -0.06 4.74 -42.96
C SER A 482 -1.45 4.13 -43.17
N PHE A 483 -2.35 4.88 -43.80
CA PHE A 483 -3.62 4.36 -44.31
C PHE A 483 -3.35 3.45 -45.50
N ASN A 484 -2.89 2.23 -45.24
CA ASN A 484 -3.11 1.11 -46.15
C ASN A 484 -3.05 -0.29 -45.54
N ASN A 485 -2.76 -0.51 -44.24
CA ASN A 485 -2.65 -1.90 -43.75
C ASN A 485 -3.20 -2.26 -42.35
N SER A 486 -3.83 -1.38 -41.58
CA SER A 486 -4.45 -1.79 -40.30
C SER A 486 -5.96 -2.04 -40.42
N LYS A 487 -6.34 -3.09 -41.17
CA LYS A 487 -7.72 -3.64 -41.15
C LYS A 487 -7.98 -4.33 -39.80
N LEU A 488 -8.32 -3.58 -38.75
CA LEU A 488 -8.63 -4.14 -37.43
C LEU A 488 -10.13 -4.13 -37.09
N LEU A 489 -10.92 -3.28 -37.73
CA LEU A 489 -12.39 -3.29 -37.68
C LEU A 489 -12.93 -3.61 -39.07
N SER A 490 -14.05 -4.34 -39.17
CA SER A 490 -14.70 -4.51 -40.47
C SER A 490 -15.11 -3.13 -41.00
N ASN A 491 -14.87 -2.83 -42.29
CA ASN A 491 -15.19 -1.52 -42.88
C ASN A 491 -16.67 -1.11 -42.66
N THR A 492 -17.57 -2.09 -42.50
CA THR A 492 -18.99 -1.89 -42.22
C THR A 492 -19.27 -1.46 -40.78
N ASP A 493 -18.57 -2.03 -39.80
CA ASP A 493 -18.74 -1.66 -38.39
C ASP A 493 -18.20 -0.26 -38.13
N GLU A 494 -17.07 0.10 -38.75
CA GLU A 494 -16.41 1.39 -38.53
C GLU A 494 -17.30 2.58 -38.90
N ILE A 495 -18.00 2.52 -40.04
CA ILE A 495 -18.91 3.58 -40.49
C ILE A 495 -20.09 3.73 -39.51
N SER A 496 -20.68 2.61 -39.09
CA SER A 496 -21.81 2.63 -38.16
C SER A 496 -21.42 3.19 -36.78
N PHE A 497 -20.23 2.84 -36.28
CA PHE A 497 -19.69 3.40 -35.04
C PHE A 497 -19.41 4.90 -35.15
N CYS A 498 -18.86 5.36 -36.27
CA CYS A 498 -18.65 6.79 -36.49
C CYS A 498 -19.99 7.56 -36.49
N GLN A 499 -21.01 7.04 -37.18
CA GLN A 499 -22.34 7.66 -37.21
C GLN A 499 -23.00 7.71 -35.82
N HIS A 500 -22.91 6.63 -35.04
CA HIS A 500 -23.46 6.60 -33.67
C HIS A 500 -22.70 7.55 -32.75
N GLY A 501 -21.36 7.55 -32.82
CA GLY A 501 -20.50 8.46 -32.06
C GLY A 501 -20.80 9.93 -32.37
N GLN A 502 -20.92 10.29 -33.66
CA GLN A 502 -21.26 11.64 -34.10
C GLN A 502 -22.65 12.08 -33.62
N ARG A 503 -23.65 11.19 -33.64
CA ARG A 503 -24.98 11.45 -33.08
C ARG A 503 -24.93 11.77 -31.58
N LEU A 504 -24.13 11.02 -30.80
CA LEU A 504 -23.96 11.29 -29.37
C LEU A 504 -23.22 12.62 -29.12
N ILE A 505 -22.19 12.93 -29.92
CA ILE A 505 -21.50 14.23 -29.88
C ILE A 505 -22.48 15.37 -30.13
N GLU A 506 -23.37 15.23 -31.12
CA GLU A 506 -24.42 16.21 -31.41
C GLU A 506 -25.33 16.45 -30.20
N GLN A 507 -25.76 15.38 -29.53
CA GLN A 507 -26.57 15.49 -28.31
C GLN A 507 -25.82 16.19 -27.18
N LEU A 508 -24.53 15.88 -27.00
CA LEU A 508 -23.68 16.50 -25.97
C LEU A 508 -23.46 18.00 -26.20
N LEU A 509 -23.25 18.43 -27.45
CA LEU A 509 -23.07 19.84 -27.80
C LEU A 509 -24.34 20.69 -27.55
N LEU A 510 -25.52 20.06 -27.48
CA LEU A 510 -26.79 20.73 -27.16
C LEU A 510 -26.98 20.93 -25.65
N ILE A 511 -26.20 20.25 -24.80
CA ILE A 511 -26.27 20.40 -23.34
C ILE A 511 -25.63 21.73 -22.94
N ASN A 512 -26.46 22.73 -22.67
CA ASN A 512 -26.05 24.01 -22.10
C ASN A 512 -26.86 24.26 -20.82
N SER A 513 -26.55 23.56 -19.73
CA SER A 513 -27.20 23.78 -18.44
C SER A 513 -26.21 24.31 -17.41
N ASP A 514 -26.23 25.63 -17.18
CA ASP A 514 -25.52 26.24 -16.06
C ASP A 514 -26.10 25.81 -14.69
N ASN A 515 -27.27 25.15 -14.68
CA ASN A 515 -27.97 24.71 -13.47
C ASN A 515 -27.37 23.46 -12.80
N ASN A 516 -26.61 22.61 -13.52
CA ASN A 516 -25.94 21.44 -12.94
C ASN A 516 -24.51 21.31 -13.49
N LEU A 517 -23.56 21.92 -12.78
CA LEU A 517 -22.15 21.96 -13.17
C LEU A 517 -21.49 20.58 -13.19
N GLU A 518 -21.95 19.61 -12.40
CA GLU A 518 -21.40 18.24 -12.38
C GLU A 518 -21.76 17.50 -13.67
N PHE A 519 -23.01 17.62 -14.09
CA PHE A 519 -23.45 17.05 -15.36
C PHE A 519 -22.69 17.66 -16.54
N LEU A 520 -22.53 18.98 -16.55
CA LEU A 520 -21.72 19.69 -17.56
C LEU A 520 -20.26 19.23 -17.53
N ALA A 521 -19.65 19.06 -16.36
CA ALA A 521 -18.26 18.60 -16.25
C ALA A 521 -18.09 17.20 -16.86
N TYR A 522 -18.99 16.26 -16.55
CA TYR A 522 -18.94 14.94 -17.16
C TYR A 522 -19.25 14.96 -18.66
N SER A 523 -20.12 15.87 -19.13
CA SER A 523 -20.46 15.95 -20.56
C SER A 523 -19.25 16.40 -21.38
N LEU A 524 -18.47 17.37 -20.89
CA LEU A 524 -17.20 17.78 -21.52
C LEU A 524 -16.20 16.63 -21.61
N ARG A 525 -16.10 15.82 -20.55
CA ARG A 525 -15.22 14.65 -20.54
C ARG A 525 -15.69 13.59 -21.54
N LEU A 526 -16.98 13.29 -21.58
CA LEU A 526 -17.52 12.33 -22.54
C LEU A 526 -17.34 12.81 -23.98
N LEU A 527 -17.55 14.11 -24.23
CA LEU A 527 -17.32 14.75 -25.53
C LEU A 527 -15.87 14.54 -26.01
N THR A 528 -14.91 14.71 -25.10
CA THR A 528 -13.49 14.47 -25.36
C THR A 528 -13.22 13.00 -25.67
N ASN A 529 -13.80 12.07 -24.91
CA ASN A 529 -13.62 10.64 -25.14
C ASN A 529 -14.18 10.17 -26.50
N LEU A 530 -15.26 10.80 -26.97
CA LEU A 530 -15.89 10.44 -28.24
C LEU A 530 -15.25 11.14 -29.45
N TYR A 531 -14.31 12.07 -29.25
CA TYR A 531 -13.68 12.84 -30.33
C TYR A 531 -13.07 11.96 -31.44
N VAL A 532 -12.56 10.77 -31.10
CA VAL A 532 -12.06 9.76 -32.06
C VAL A 532 -13.01 9.57 -33.26
N PHE A 533 -14.32 9.55 -33.02
CA PHE A 533 -15.34 9.26 -34.05
C PHE A 533 -15.57 10.42 -35.03
N THR A 534 -14.98 11.59 -34.78
CA THR A 534 -14.98 12.73 -35.72
C THR A 534 -13.94 12.58 -36.84
N ARG A 535 -12.98 11.65 -36.69
CA ARG A 535 -11.83 11.47 -37.60
C ARG A 535 -11.00 12.73 -37.84
N GLY A 536 -11.08 13.72 -36.95
CA GLY A 536 -10.38 14.99 -37.08
C GLY A 536 -10.98 15.93 -38.14
N GLU A 537 -12.24 15.73 -38.53
CA GLU A 537 -12.93 16.65 -39.44
C GLU A 537 -13.00 18.07 -38.84
N ASN A 538 -12.68 19.07 -39.65
CA ASN A 538 -12.55 20.47 -39.20
C ASN A 538 -13.85 21.03 -38.60
N THR A 539 -15.01 20.69 -39.17
CA THR A 539 -16.32 21.18 -38.72
C THR A 539 -16.65 20.71 -37.30
N TRP A 540 -16.43 19.43 -37.01
CA TRP A 540 -16.62 18.86 -35.67
C TRP A 540 -15.59 19.40 -34.69
N THR A 541 -14.33 19.45 -35.10
CA THR A 541 -13.23 19.95 -34.27
C THR A 541 -13.48 21.39 -33.82
N GLN A 542 -13.87 22.27 -34.74
CA GLN A 542 -14.23 23.65 -34.42
C GLN A 542 -15.37 23.73 -33.40
N ARG A 543 -16.49 23.04 -33.64
CA ARG A 543 -17.67 23.08 -32.74
C ARG A 543 -17.35 22.57 -31.32
N ILE A 544 -16.55 21.50 -31.22
CA ILE A 544 -16.12 20.91 -29.96
C ILE A 544 -15.19 21.88 -29.21
N LEU A 545 -14.20 22.45 -29.89
CA LEU A 545 -13.27 23.42 -29.30
C LEU A 545 -14.00 24.69 -28.83
N GLU A 546 -14.88 25.26 -29.64
CA GLU A 546 -15.69 26.42 -29.26
C GLU A 546 -16.51 26.16 -28.00
N HIS A 547 -17.16 24.99 -27.90
CA HIS A 547 -17.93 24.62 -26.72
C HIS A 547 -17.06 24.42 -25.47
N LEU A 548 -15.93 23.72 -25.60
CA LEU A 548 -14.98 23.49 -24.49
C LEU A 548 -14.36 24.81 -23.99
N PHE A 549 -13.81 25.62 -24.90
CA PHE A 549 -13.19 26.90 -24.55
C PHE A 549 -14.21 27.85 -23.94
N ARG A 550 -15.38 28.04 -24.55
CA ARG A 550 -16.45 28.87 -23.99
C ARG A 550 -16.80 28.42 -22.58
N THR A 551 -16.95 27.10 -22.37
CA THR A 551 -17.32 26.57 -21.05
C THR A 551 -16.24 26.83 -20.01
N ILE A 552 -14.97 26.71 -20.37
CA ILE A 552 -13.85 26.93 -19.43
C ILE A 552 -13.61 28.42 -19.17
N THR A 553 -13.75 29.31 -20.15
CA THR A 553 -13.50 30.76 -19.99
C THR A 553 -14.68 31.53 -19.42
N THR A 554 -15.85 30.91 -19.26
CA THR A 554 -17.02 31.57 -18.66
C THR A 554 -16.84 31.73 -17.16
N GLU A 555 -16.92 32.97 -16.68
CA GLU A 555 -16.96 33.27 -15.24
C GLU A 555 -18.29 32.78 -14.65
N ARG A 556 -18.23 31.96 -13.59
CA ARG A 556 -19.42 31.43 -12.90
C ARG A 556 -19.35 31.68 -11.40
N HIS A 557 -20.49 32.04 -10.81
CA HIS A 557 -20.64 32.10 -9.36
C HIS A 557 -20.83 30.69 -8.81
N ILE A 558 -19.83 30.21 -8.07
CA ILE A 558 -19.83 28.85 -7.51
C ILE A 558 -20.24 28.95 -6.05
N VAL A 559 -21.33 28.27 -5.70
CA VAL A 559 -21.82 28.17 -4.31
C VAL A 559 -21.14 27.00 -3.57
N SER A 560 -20.70 25.96 -4.30
CA SER A 560 -20.00 24.79 -3.76
C SER A 560 -18.53 25.06 -3.40
N LYS A 561 -17.97 24.29 -2.47
CA LYS A 561 -16.55 24.39 -2.06
C LYS A 561 -15.56 24.08 -3.21
N LEU A 562 -15.93 23.16 -4.11
CA LEU A 562 -15.13 22.73 -5.27
C LEU A 562 -15.94 22.91 -6.55
N ASN A 563 -15.28 23.37 -7.62
CA ASN A 563 -15.90 23.48 -8.93
C ASN A 563 -15.86 22.12 -9.64
N PRO A 564 -17.00 21.49 -9.98
CA PRO A 564 -17.00 20.23 -10.71
C PRO A 564 -16.23 20.30 -12.03
N LEU A 565 -16.26 21.45 -12.70
CA LEU A 565 -15.50 21.68 -13.93
C LEU A 565 -14.00 21.55 -13.70
N GLN A 566 -13.48 21.91 -12.52
CA GLN A 566 -12.06 21.74 -12.18
C GLN A 566 -11.64 20.26 -12.22
N LYS A 567 -12.49 19.35 -11.73
CA LYS A 567 -12.22 17.89 -11.75
C LYS A 567 -12.11 17.34 -13.17
N GLN A 568 -12.79 17.97 -14.13
CA GLN A 568 -12.80 17.55 -15.53
C GLN A 568 -12.02 18.49 -16.46
N ALA A 569 -11.36 19.51 -15.92
CA ALA A 569 -10.72 20.57 -16.69
C ALA A 569 -9.55 20.07 -17.56
N SER A 570 -8.92 18.95 -17.17
CA SER A 570 -7.87 18.33 -17.98
C SER A 570 -8.37 17.81 -19.32
N CYS A 571 -9.69 17.71 -19.56
CA CYS A 571 -10.22 17.20 -20.83
C CYS A 571 -9.69 17.96 -22.05
N LEU A 572 -9.49 19.29 -21.95
CA LEU A 572 -8.92 20.08 -23.04
C LEU A 572 -7.41 19.80 -23.22
N ILE A 573 -6.68 19.61 -22.12
CA ILE A 573 -5.27 19.21 -22.13
C ILE A 573 -5.14 17.84 -22.81
N ASP A 574 -5.98 16.88 -22.42
CA ASP A 574 -6.01 15.54 -22.98
C ASP A 574 -6.36 15.58 -24.47
N LEU A 575 -7.31 16.41 -24.88
CA LEU A 575 -7.63 16.60 -26.29
C LEU A 575 -6.42 17.10 -27.10
N CYS A 576 -5.70 18.12 -26.58
CA CYS A 576 -4.49 18.66 -27.20
C CYS A 576 -3.32 17.67 -27.25
N LEU A 577 -3.07 16.91 -26.18
CA LEU A 577 -2.00 15.90 -26.14
C LEU A 577 -2.21 14.80 -27.19
N ASN A 578 -3.47 14.44 -27.42
CA ASN A 578 -3.80 13.24 -28.18
C ASN A 578 -4.20 13.51 -29.63
N TYR A 579 -4.72 14.70 -29.91
CA TYR A 579 -5.18 15.13 -31.23
C TYR A 579 -4.59 16.48 -31.66
N GLY A 580 -3.43 16.85 -31.10
CA GLY A 580 -2.80 18.15 -31.32
C GLY A 580 -2.61 18.51 -32.80
N HIS A 581 -2.27 17.54 -33.67
CA HIS A 581 -2.15 17.78 -35.13
C HIS A 581 -3.45 18.30 -35.77
N SER A 582 -4.62 17.76 -35.40
CA SER A 582 -5.92 18.20 -35.93
C SER A 582 -6.34 19.55 -35.37
N ILE A 583 -5.92 19.86 -34.14
CA ILE A 583 -6.27 21.09 -33.42
C ILE A 583 -5.35 22.24 -33.80
N PHE A 584 -4.11 21.96 -34.21
CA PHE A 584 -3.05 22.94 -34.48
C PHE A 584 -3.45 24.01 -35.50
N ILE A 585 -4.36 23.71 -36.43
CA ILE A 585 -4.91 24.67 -37.41
C ILE A 585 -5.54 25.87 -36.71
N TYR A 586 -6.11 25.68 -35.52
CA TYR A 586 -6.77 26.73 -34.71
C TYR A 586 -5.82 27.43 -33.73
N PHE A 587 -4.51 27.12 -33.74
CA PHE A 587 -3.54 27.64 -32.78
C PHE A 587 -3.56 29.18 -32.70
N ASN A 588 -3.54 29.88 -33.84
CA ASN A 588 -3.49 31.35 -33.85
C ASN A 588 -4.72 31.99 -33.19
N ASP A 589 -5.91 31.42 -33.40
CA ASP A 589 -7.15 31.92 -32.80
C ASP A 589 -7.13 31.69 -31.28
N LEU A 590 -6.74 30.49 -30.84
CA LEU A 590 -6.63 30.15 -29.42
C LEU A 590 -5.56 30.98 -28.72
N PHE A 591 -4.42 31.21 -29.38
CA PHE A 591 -3.32 32.02 -28.87
C PHE A 591 -3.77 33.47 -28.68
N LYS A 592 -4.45 34.06 -29.67
CA LYS A 592 -4.95 35.44 -29.61
C LYS A 592 -5.96 35.63 -28.49
N VAL A 593 -6.95 34.74 -28.36
CA VAL A 593 -7.93 34.79 -27.27
C VAL A 593 -7.24 34.74 -25.90
N THR A 594 -6.25 33.86 -25.74
CA THR A 594 -5.52 33.74 -24.48
C THR A 594 -4.64 34.97 -24.22
N GLN A 595 -4.00 35.52 -25.25
CA GLN A 595 -3.20 36.73 -25.15
C GLN A 595 -4.05 37.94 -24.72
N ASP A 596 -5.27 38.08 -25.26
CA ASP A 596 -6.20 39.13 -24.87
C ASP A 596 -6.65 38.97 -23.41
N LEU A 597 -6.91 37.74 -22.96
CA LEU A 597 -7.20 37.45 -21.55
C LEU A 597 -6.01 37.81 -20.64
N VAL A 598 -4.77 37.48 -21.04
CA VAL A 598 -3.55 37.81 -20.27
C VAL A 598 -3.38 39.32 -20.14
N ARG A 599 -3.61 40.06 -21.23
CA ARG A 599 -3.55 41.53 -21.23
C ARG A 599 -4.59 42.15 -20.29
N GLN A 600 -5.83 41.63 -20.30
CA GLN A 600 -6.86 42.06 -19.36
C GLN A 600 -6.43 41.78 -17.91
N GLN A 601 -5.96 40.57 -17.63
CA GLN A 601 -5.57 40.14 -16.27
C GLN A 601 -4.40 40.93 -15.67
N THR A 602 -3.46 41.37 -16.52
CA THR A 602 -2.26 42.12 -16.12
C THR A 602 -2.51 43.64 -16.06
N SER A 603 -3.63 44.12 -16.60
CA SER A 603 -4.03 45.53 -16.57
C SER A 603 -4.62 45.96 -15.23
N SER A 604 -4.48 47.24 -14.89
CA SER A 604 -5.03 47.83 -13.66
C SER A 604 -6.53 48.16 -13.71
N GLU A 605 -7.13 48.24 -14.90
CA GLU A 605 -8.48 48.79 -15.11
C GLU A 605 -9.57 47.72 -15.32
N GLN A 606 -9.22 46.53 -15.83
CA GLN A 606 -10.18 45.43 -16.11
C GLN A 606 -9.57 44.05 -15.82
N GLN A 607 -9.54 43.64 -14.55
CA GLN A 607 -9.06 42.29 -14.17
C GLN A 607 -10.14 41.23 -14.44
N THR A 608 -9.78 40.19 -15.19
CA THR A 608 -10.62 38.99 -15.31
C THR A 608 -10.62 38.22 -13.97
N LYS A 609 -11.72 37.54 -13.67
CA LYS A 609 -11.90 36.75 -12.45
C LYS A 609 -11.87 35.26 -12.75
N LEU A 610 -10.95 34.86 -13.62
CA LEU A 610 -10.64 33.45 -13.82
C LEU A 610 -9.86 32.89 -12.62
N ALA A 611 -10.20 31.66 -12.24
CA ALA A 611 -9.50 30.87 -11.23
C ALA A 611 -8.16 30.33 -11.76
N GLY A 612 -7.23 30.01 -10.85
CA GLY A 612 -5.90 29.49 -11.23
C GLY A 612 -5.94 28.26 -12.13
N TRP A 613 -6.85 27.31 -11.86
CA TRP A 613 -6.99 26.10 -12.68
C TRP A 613 -7.45 26.39 -14.13
N GLN A 614 -8.29 27.41 -14.35
CA GLN A 614 -8.71 27.82 -15.70
C GLN A 614 -7.51 28.33 -16.49
N TRP A 615 -6.69 29.15 -15.84
CA TRP A 615 -5.43 29.64 -16.42
C TRP A 615 -4.46 28.50 -16.72
N SER A 616 -4.29 27.55 -15.81
CA SER A 616 -3.42 26.38 -16.01
C SER A 616 -3.83 25.63 -17.28
N VAL A 617 -5.11 25.33 -17.45
CA VAL A 617 -5.60 24.60 -18.64
C VAL A 617 -5.35 25.37 -19.92
N LEU A 618 -5.72 26.66 -19.98
CA LEU A 618 -5.55 27.46 -21.20
C LEU A 618 -4.08 27.51 -21.64
N VAL A 619 -3.19 27.76 -20.68
CA VAL A 619 -1.76 27.97 -20.95
C VAL A 619 -1.05 26.64 -21.23
N GLU A 620 -1.40 25.56 -20.52
CA GLU A 620 -0.89 24.21 -20.80
C GLU A 620 -1.29 23.72 -22.18
N CYS A 621 -2.53 23.96 -22.61
CA CYS A 621 -2.99 23.60 -23.94
C CYS A 621 -2.23 24.33 -25.04
N LEU A 622 -1.98 25.63 -24.87
CA LEU A 622 -1.15 26.38 -25.80
C LEU A 622 0.30 25.88 -25.83
N ALA A 623 0.90 25.56 -24.68
CA ALA A 623 2.23 24.98 -24.62
C ALA A 623 2.33 23.65 -25.37
N ILE A 624 1.32 22.78 -25.24
CA ILE A 624 1.26 21.50 -25.98
C ILE A 624 1.18 21.78 -27.49
N LEU A 625 0.32 22.69 -27.92
CA LEU A 625 0.16 23.03 -29.33
C LEU A 625 1.42 23.70 -29.92
N LEU A 626 2.16 24.48 -29.12
CA LEU A 626 3.43 25.09 -29.53
C LEU A 626 4.48 24.05 -29.92
N ASN A 627 4.46 22.86 -29.31
CA ASN A 627 5.41 21.79 -29.61
C ASN A 627 5.27 21.23 -31.04
N HIS A 628 4.17 21.53 -31.76
CA HIS A 628 3.96 21.12 -33.16
C HIS A 628 4.65 22.02 -34.20
N PHE A 629 5.24 23.15 -33.81
CA PHE A 629 6.08 23.93 -34.73
C PHE A 629 7.44 23.26 -34.93
N ASP A 630 7.97 23.26 -36.15
CA ASP A 630 9.28 22.65 -36.45
C ASP A 630 10.48 23.62 -36.26
N SER A 631 10.22 24.90 -35.92
CA SER A 631 11.24 25.94 -35.83
C SER A 631 11.43 26.46 -34.41
N PHE A 632 12.67 26.37 -33.91
CA PHE A 632 13.05 26.91 -32.60
C PHE A 632 12.74 28.40 -32.48
N GLN A 633 13.05 29.18 -33.52
CA GLN A 633 12.86 30.64 -33.49
C GLN A 633 11.38 31.02 -33.39
N GLN A 634 10.52 30.36 -34.16
CA GLN A 634 9.08 30.64 -34.13
C GLN A 634 8.47 30.31 -32.77
N GLN A 635 8.79 29.12 -32.23
CA GLN A 635 8.35 28.74 -30.88
C GLN A 635 8.82 29.72 -29.82
N ALA A 636 10.11 30.11 -29.84
CA ALA A 636 10.69 31.03 -28.87
C ALA A 636 10.01 32.41 -28.89
N ILE A 637 9.60 32.92 -30.06
CA ILE A 637 8.88 34.19 -30.18
C ILE A 637 7.51 34.11 -29.49
N PHE A 638 6.69 33.11 -29.82
CA PHE A 638 5.37 32.94 -29.21
C PHE A 638 5.45 32.68 -27.69
N ILE A 639 6.43 31.88 -27.26
CA ILE A 639 6.70 31.66 -25.84
C ILE A 639 7.03 32.98 -25.15
N ASN A 640 7.91 33.78 -25.73
CA ASN A 640 8.28 35.08 -25.16
C ASN A 640 7.05 36.00 -25.07
N GLU A 641 6.22 36.10 -26.11
CA GLU A 641 5.02 36.95 -26.08
C GLU A 641 4.05 36.63 -24.94
N LEU A 642 3.88 35.36 -24.58
CA LEU A 642 3.04 34.97 -23.43
C LEU A 642 3.72 35.14 -22.07
N VAL A 643 5.05 34.97 -22.01
CA VAL A 643 5.82 35.07 -20.75
C VAL A 643 6.06 36.52 -20.34
N GLN A 644 6.25 37.43 -21.30
CA GLN A 644 6.63 38.83 -21.05
C GLN A 644 5.73 39.60 -20.07
N PRO A 645 4.39 39.53 -20.14
CA PRO A 645 3.53 40.23 -19.16
C PRO A 645 3.76 39.78 -17.72
N PHE A 646 3.98 38.48 -17.49
CA PHE A 646 4.29 37.92 -16.17
C PHE A 646 5.73 38.21 -15.75
N ALA A 647 6.66 38.24 -16.71
CA ALA A 647 8.04 38.66 -16.48
C ALA A 647 8.12 40.09 -15.94
N GLN A 648 7.31 41.00 -16.48
CA GLN A 648 7.23 42.38 -15.99
C GLN A 648 6.75 42.46 -14.52
N ILE A 649 5.76 41.65 -14.13
CA ILE A 649 5.29 41.56 -12.74
C ILE A 649 6.42 41.10 -11.81
N LEU A 650 7.15 40.04 -12.19
CA LEU A 650 8.27 39.51 -11.41
C LEU A 650 9.48 40.47 -11.37
N ASN A 651 9.71 41.23 -12.43
CA ASN A 651 10.76 42.26 -12.46
C ASN A 651 10.40 43.46 -11.57
N ASN A 652 9.13 43.87 -11.56
CA ASN A 652 8.62 44.89 -10.65
C ASN A 652 8.73 44.45 -9.18
N PHE A 653 8.51 43.16 -8.90
CA PHE A 653 8.78 42.58 -7.60
C PHE A 653 10.27 42.70 -7.24
N ASN A 654 11.16 42.29 -8.15
CA ASN A 654 12.58 42.26 -7.89
C ASN A 654 13.17 43.66 -7.63
N SER A 655 12.66 44.70 -8.30
CA SER A 655 13.10 46.09 -8.10
C SER A 655 12.58 46.72 -6.80
N ASN A 656 11.39 46.34 -6.34
CA ASN A 656 10.74 46.96 -5.17
C ASN A 656 11.03 46.25 -3.85
N VAL A 657 11.49 45.00 -3.87
CA VAL A 657 11.75 44.19 -2.66
C VAL A 657 13.24 43.96 -2.47
N ASN A 658 13.81 44.48 -1.39
CA ASN A 658 15.26 44.40 -1.12
C ASN A 658 15.63 43.61 0.13
N ASP A 659 14.66 43.33 1.00
CA ASP A 659 14.83 42.58 2.23
C ASP A 659 13.56 41.78 2.60
N LEU A 660 13.65 40.96 3.65
CA LEU A 660 12.54 40.10 4.08
C LEU A 660 11.32 40.92 4.57
N GLN A 661 11.54 42.10 5.16
CA GLN A 661 10.44 42.95 5.61
C GLN A 661 9.69 43.58 4.44
N SER A 662 10.39 44.16 3.46
CA SER A 662 9.77 44.68 2.24
C SER A 662 9.04 43.59 1.46
N PHE A 663 9.48 42.32 1.54
CA PHE A 663 8.78 41.18 0.96
C PHE A 663 7.39 40.95 1.60
N ILE A 664 7.37 40.86 2.94
CA ILE A 664 6.13 40.69 3.73
C ILE A 664 5.17 41.85 3.48
N ASP A 665 5.71 43.07 3.42
CA ASP A 665 4.97 44.30 3.13
C ASP A 665 4.36 44.29 1.72
N TYR A 666 5.14 43.86 0.73
CA TYR A 666 4.73 43.82 -0.67
C TYR A 666 3.59 42.83 -0.93
N ILE A 667 3.64 41.67 -0.27
CA ILE A 667 2.60 40.62 -0.37
C ILE A 667 1.39 40.91 0.55
N GLY A 668 1.52 41.87 1.46
CA GLY A 668 0.42 42.28 2.34
C GLY A 668 0.13 41.28 3.46
N ILE A 669 1.15 40.60 3.98
CA ILE A 669 1.02 39.74 5.17
C ILE A 669 1.15 40.64 6.42
N LYS A 670 0.17 41.55 6.59
CA LYS A 670 0.07 42.55 7.67
C LYS A 670 -1.35 42.60 8.22
N THR A 671 -1.51 43.14 9.43
CA THR A 671 -2.82 43.27 10.10
C THR A 671 -3.84 44.10 9.30
N THR A 672 -3.39 45.07 8.50
CA THR A 672 -4.22 45.82 7.55
C THR A 672 -3.53 45.90 6.19
N PRO A 673 -3.86 45.01 5.23
CA PRO A 673 -3.25 45.02 3.91
C PRO A 673 -3.87 46.10 3.01
N ASP A 674 -3.02 46.84 2.30
CA ASP A 674 -3.46 47.81 1.29
C ASP A 674 -4.02 47.10 0.05
N ALA A 675 -4.97 47.75 -0.66
CA ALA A 675 -5.53 47.22 -1.92
C ALA A 675 -4.44 46.90 -2.97
N THR A 676 -3.35 47.65 -2.97
CA THR A 676 -2.17 47.42 -3.83
C THR A 676 -1.44 46.12 -3.44
N SER A 677 -1.20 45.90 -2.15
CA SER A 677 -0.51 44.70 -1.64
C SER A 677 -1.29 43.41 -1.90
N THR A 678 -2.62 43.45 -1.75
CA THR A 678 -3.49 42.29 -2.07
C THR A 678 -3.50 41.98 -3.57
N SER A 679 -3.49 43.01 -4.42
CA SER A 679 -3.34 42.85 -5.87
C SER A 679 -1.97 42.27 -6.23
N ASN A 680 -0.90 42.78 -5.63
CA ASN A 680 0.46 42.29 -5.84
C ASN A 680 0.60 40.81 -5.46
N GLN A 681 0.09 40.40 -4.29
CA GLN A 681 0.06 39.01 -3.87
C GLN A 681 -0.66 38.12 -4.89
N ARG A 682 -1.87 38.53 -5.31
CA ARG A 682 -2.67 37.76 -6.28
C ARG A 682 -1.91 37.61 -7.60
N LEU A 683 -1.31 38.69 -8.09
CA LEU A 683 -0.58 38.70 -9.36
C LEU A 683 0.71 37.86 -9.30
N ILE A 684 1.50 37.94 -8.22
CA ILE A 684 2.69 37.08 -8.07
C ILE A 684 2.30 35.61 -8.02
N PHE A 685 1.31 35.25 -7.18
CA PHE A 685 0.92 33.85 -7.01
C PHE A 685 0.39 33.28 -8.32
N LEU A 686 -0.42 34.06 -9.03
CA LEU A 686 -0.94 33.68 -10.34
C LEU A 686 0.17 33.58 -11.40
N SER A 687 1.12 34.52 -11.41
CA SER A 687 2.25 34.52 -12.36
C SER A 687 3.08 33.24 -12.23
N VAL A 688 3.43 32.86 -11.00
CA VAL A 688 4.19 31.61 -10.75
C VAL A 688 3.37 30.39 -11.14
N HIS A 689 2.07 30.35 -10.82
CA HIS A 689 1.18 29.25 -11.22
C HIS A 689 1.12 29.08 -12.73
N ILE A 690 0.93 30.17 -13.48
CA ILE A 690 0.84 30.17 -14.95
C ILE A 690 2.17 29.77 -15.58
N LEU A 691 3.27 30.39 -15.16
CA LEU A 691 4.60 30.10 -15.68
C LEU A 691 5.00 28.63 -15.42
N CYS A 692 4.63 28.10 -14.25
CA CYS A 692 4.83 26.69 -13.90
C CYS A 692 4.07 25.76 -14.86
N GLY A 693 2.77 25.99 -15.07
CA GLY A 693 1.95 25.19 -15.98
C GLY A 693 2.48 25.25 -17.43
N PHE A 694 2.82 26.45 -17.90
CA PHE A 694 3.34 26.67 -19.25
C PHE A 694 4.65 25.92 -19.50
N LEU A 695 5.66 26.15 -18.66
CA LEU A 695 6.98 25.58 -18.85
C LEU A 695 6.95 24.04 -18.77
N ARG A 696 6.12 23.48 -17.90
CA ARG A 696 5.95 22.03 -17.72
C ARG A 696 5.57 21.30 -19.00
N ARG A 697 4.87 21.97 -19.91
CA ARG A 697 4.31 21.37 -21.13
C ARG A 697 5.13 21.64 -22.39
N ILE A 698 6.16 22.49 -22.31
CA ILE A 698 7.05 22.75 -23.44
C ILE A 698 8.08 21.62 -23.52
N THR A 699 8.00 20.84 -24.59
CA THR A 699 8.86 19.65 -24.78
C THR A 699 9.89 19.88 -25.86
N LEU A 700 10.99 19.14 -25.79
CA LEU A 700 11.98 19.09 -26.87
C LEU A 700 11.42 18.25 -28.05
N PRO A 701 11.74 18.57 -29.31
CA PRO A 701 11.37 17.73 -30.44
C PRO A 701 11.97 16.33 -30.31
N ASN A 702 11.18 15.29 -30.58
CA ASN A 702 11.62 13.90 -30.53
C ASN A 702 12.34 13.45 -31.82
N ASP A 703 12.07 14.12 -32.95
CA ASP A 703 12.59 13.73 -34.25
C ASP A 703 13.97 14.37 -34.55
N PRO A 704 15.01 13.57 -34.86
CA PRO A 704 16.35 14.08 -35.15
C PRO A 704 16.42 15.13 -36.24
N SER A 705 15.65 14.93 -37.30
CA SER A 705 15.62 15.79 -38.49
C SER A 705 15.08 17.17 -38.14
N ILE A 706 14.06 17.23 -37.27
CA ILE A 706 13.51 18.49 -36.76
C ILE A 706 14.54 19.15 -35.85
N CYS A 707 15.24 18.41 -34.99
CA CYS A 707 16.28 18.99 -34.15
C CYS A 707 17.42 19.63 -34.96
N SER A 708 17.87 18.97 -36.04
CA SER A 708 18.96 19.48 -36.89
C SER A 708 18.52 20.64 -37.77
N ASN A 709 17.36 20.52 -38.44
CA ASN A 709 16.90 21.49 -39.43
C ASN A 709 16.17 22.67 -38.80
N GLY A 710 15.53 22.45 -37.64
CA GLY A 710 14.75 23.44 -36.89
C GLY A 710 15.56 24.36 -36.00
N GLY A 711 16.88 24.17 -35.92
CA GLY A 711 17.79 25.04 -35.16
C GLY A 711 17.81 24.79 -33.64
N TYR A 712 17.47 23.58 -33.19
CA TYR A 712 17.43 23.24 -31.76
C TYR A 712 18.79 22.81 -31.20
N GLN A 713 19.76 22.44 -32.05
CA GLN A 713 21.05 21.91 -31.59
C GLN A 713 22.05 23.03 -31.27
N GLU A 714 22.77 22.89 -30.15
CA GLU A 714 23.89 23.75 -29.79
C GLU A 714 24.98 22.95 -29.08
N THR A 715 26.24 23.36 -29.25
CA THR A 715 27.41 22.72 -28.64
C THR A 715 27.81 23.45 -27.36
N PHE A 716 28.06 22.69 -26.28
CA PHE A 716 28.58 23.19 -25.01
C PHE A 716 29.57 22.17 -24.42
N ASP A 717 30.78 22.60 -24.08
CA ASP A 717 31.88 21.73 -23.60
C ASP A 717 32.13 20.48 -24.47
N GLY A 718 32.01 20.62 -25.79
CA GLY A 718 32.20 19.53 -26.75
C GLY A 718 31.02 18.54 -26.87
N ILE A 719 29.96 18.74 -26.09
CA ILE A 719 28.73 17.93 -26.11
C ILE A 719 27.62 18.69 -26.85
N ILE A 720 26.89 18.00 -27.74
CA ILE A 720 25.74 18.56 -28.45
C ILE A 720 24.51 18.43 -27.55
N PHE A 721 23.88 19.56 -27.24
CA PHE A 721 22.62 19.63 -26.50
C PHE A 721 21.49 20.08 -27.42
N ILE A 722 20.28 19.59 -27.12
CA ILE A 722 19.05 20.11 -27.71
C ILE A 722 18.53 21.21 -26.78
N ARG A 723 18.48 22.44 -27.27
CA ARG A 723 18.01 23.61 -26.53
C ARG A 723 16.50 23.59 -26.40
N ASN A 724 16.01 23.96 -25.22
CA ASN A 724 14.59 24.18 -25.02
C ASN A 724 14.19 25.57 -25.57
N PRO A 725 13.15 25.68 -26.42
CA PRO A 725 12.68 26.96 -26.98
C PRO A 725 12.18 27.95 -25.92
N ALA A 726 11.88 27.50 -24.69
CA ALA A 726 11.53 28.37 -23.58
C ALA A 726 12.73 29.07 -22.94
N SER A 727 13.96 28.57 -23.15
CA SER A 727 15.17 29.06 -22.48
C SER A 727 15.37 30.58 -22.63
N PRO A 728 15.22 31.20 -23.83
CA PRO A 728 15.44 32.63 -24.01
C PRO A 728 14.52 33.52 -23.17
N ALA A 729 13.27 33.10 -22.96
CA ALA A 729 12.29 33.85 -22.18
C ALA A 729 12.48 33.64 -20.67
N PHE A 730 12.72 32.40 -20.24
CA PHE A 730 12.79 32.06 -18.81
C PHE A 730 14.13 32.42 -18.16
N ILE A 731 15.25 32.40 -18.89
CA ILE A 731 16.56 32.75 -18.31
C ILE A 731 16.63 34.20 -17.85
N GLN A 732 15.85 35.09 -18.46
CA GLN A 732 15.74 36.47 -17.99
C GLN A 732 15.12 36.57 -16.58
N LEU A 733 14.42 35.53 -16.11
CA LEU A 733 13.74 35.46 -14.81
C LEU A 733 14.57 34.83 -13.69
N THR A 734 15.81 34.38 -13.98
CA THR A 734 16.67 33.66 -13.02
C THR A 734 16.71 34.34 -11.65
N HIS A 735 17.14 35.60 -11.62
CA HIS A 735 17.31 36.33 -10.37
C HIS A 735 15.98 36.53 -9.63
N CYS A 736 14.88 36.76 -10.34
CA CYS A 736 13.56 36.97 -9.74
C CYS A 736 13.04 35.69 -9.07
N LEU A 737 13.14 34.54 -9.73
CA LEU A 737 12.64 33.25 -9.22
C LEU A 737 13.45 32.78 -8.01
N PHE A 738 14.78 32.83 -8.08
CA PHE A 738 15.63 32.38 -6.96
C PHE A 738 15.61 33.35 -5.77
N LYS A 739 15.44 34.66 -6.00
CA LYS A 739 15.21 35.63 -4.91
C LYS A 739 13.87 35.37 -4.20
N LEU A 740 12.82 35.08 -4.96
CA LEU A 740 11.51 34.71 -4.41
C LEU A 740 11.61 33.44 -3.55
N LEU A 741 12.28 32.39 -4.04
CA LEU A 741 12.53 31.16 -3.27
C LEU A 741 13.29 31.45 -1.97
N THR A 742 14.35 32.25 -2.05
CA THR A 742 15.18 32.60 -0.89
C THR A 742 14.38 33.30 0.20
N TYR A 743 13.51 34.25 -0.15
CA TYR A 743 12.64 34.90 0.83
C TYR A 743 11.59 33.94 1.40
N CYS A 744 11.02 33.07 0.58
CA CYS A 744 10.10 32.02 1.04
C CYS A 744 10.76 31.09 2.07
N HIS A 745 12.01 30.66 1.85
CA HIS A 745 12.76 29.88 2.85
C HIS A 745 13.06 30.69 4.10
N ALA A 746 13.47 31.95 3.95
CA ALA A 746 13.79 32.83 5.08
C ALA A 746 12.58 33.09 6.00
N LEU A 747 11.33 32.97 5.50
CA LEU A 747 10.12 33.08 6.32
C LEU A 747 10.04 32.02 7.43
N HIS A 748 10.63 30.84 7.22
CA HIS A 748 10.68 29.75 8.20
C HIS A 748 11.75 29.94 9.28
N SER A 749 12.64 30.94 9.13
CA SER A 749 13.66 31.22 10.14
C SER A 749 13.02 31.72 11.45
N PRO A 750 13.55 31.36 12.63
CA PRO A 750 13.01 31.79 13.92
C PRO A 750 13.09 33.30 14.12
N ASN A 751 14.00 33.97 13.42
CA ASN A 751 14.16 35.43 13.45
C ASN A 751 13.27 36.16 12.42
N SER A 752 12.40 35.42 11.70
CA SER A 752 11.49 35.99 10.72
C SER A 752 10.47 36.92 11.37
N PRO A 753 10.15 38.07 10.77
CA PRO A 753 9.07 38.95 11.23
C PRO A 753 7.71 38.25 11.28
N LEU A 754 7.55 37.17 10.48
CA LEU A 754 6.34 36.35 10.44
C LEU A 754 6.10 35.57 11.73
N SER A 755 7.17 35.12 12.42
CA SER A 755 7.09 34.26 13.61
C SER A 755 6.38 34.95 14.79
N GLN A 756 6.51 36.28 14.88
CA GLN A 756 5.91 37.12 15.92
C GLN A 756 4.56 37.71 15.50
N SER A 757 4.08 37.39 14.30
CA SER A 757 2.84 37.93 13.73
C SER A 757 1.65 36.98 13.90
N SER A 758 0.43 37.47 13.69
CA SER A 758 -0.78 36.65 13.59
C SER A 758 -0.78 35.66 12.41
N PHE A 759 0.20 35.77 11.49
CA PHE A 759 0.32 34.95 10.29
C PHE A 759 1.36 33.82 10.41
N SER A 760 1.81 33.50 11.63
CA SER A 760 2.77 32.42 11.88
C SER A 760 2.29 31.05 11.35
N PHE A 761 0.97 30.83 11.27
CA PHE A 761 0.34 29.64 10.69
C PHE A 761 0.75 29.37 9.23
N LEU A 762 1.16 30.39 8.46
CA LEU A 762 1.61 30.20 7.07
C LEU A 762 2.88 29.34 6.96
N SER A 763 3.64 29.22 8.05
CA SER A 763 4.84 28.37 8.12
C SER A 763 4.54 26.92 8.52
N THR A 764 3.31 26.61 8.95
CA THR A 764 2.90 25.27 9.38
C THR A 764 2.21 24.51 8.25
N MET A 765 1.98 23.20 8.45
CA MET A 765 1.21 22.40 7.51
C MET A 765 -0.26 22.87 7.46
N THR A 766 -0.86 22.79 6.27
CA THR A 766 -2.31 22.97 6.08
C THR A 766 -3.08 21.73 6.54
N ASP A 767 -4.38 21.88 6.79
CA ASP A 767 -5.26 20.74 7.14
C ASP A 767 -5.27 19.66 6.04
N ALA A 768 -5.22 20.08 4.77
CA ALA A 768 -5.15 19.17 3.62
C ALA A 768 -3.84 18.38 3.58
N GLU A 769 -2.69 19.03 3.87
CA GLU A 769 -1.40 18.34 3.96
C GLU A 769 -1.36 17.33 5.11
N LYS A 770 -1.94 17.69 6.28
CA LYS A 770 -2.05 16.78 7.42
C LYS A 770 -2.90 15.55 7.07
N ALA A 771 -4.05 15.75 6.43
CA ALA A 771 -4.94 14.67 5.99
C ALA A 771 -4.22 13.68 5.06
N VAL A 772 -3.40 14.19 4.13
CA VAL A 772 -2.57 13.36 3.23
C VAL A 772 -1.62 12.47 4.02
N TYR A 773 -0.88 12.99 5.01
CA TYR A 773 0.03 12.19 5.83
C TYR A 773 -0.68 11.19 6.74
N LEU A 774 -1.90 11.52 7.20
CA LEU A 774 -2.76 10.63 7.98
C LEU A 774 -3.51 9.59 7.12
N GLN A 775 -3.35 9.63 5.79
CA GLN A 775 -4.10 8.81 4.84
C GLN A 775 -5.63 8.97 4.98
N GLN A 776 -6.07 10.15 5.42
CA GLN A 776 -7.46 10.57 5.39
C GLN A 776 -7.73 11.12 3.99
N GLN A 777 -8.61 10.49 3.22
CA GLN A 777 -9.10 11.11 1.99
C GLN A 777 -9.97 12.30 2.38
N ASP A 778 -9.88 13.40 1.65
CA ASP A 778 -10.80 14.54 1.79
C ASP A 778 -12.23 13.99 1.70
N ASN A 779 -12.91 13.90 2.85
CA ASN A 779 -14.34 13.63 2.89
C ASN A 779 -15.00 14.66 1.95
N ASN A 780 -15.64 14.20 0.88
CA ASN A 780 -16.47 15.04 0.02
C ASN A 780 -17.80 15.38 0.72
N ASP A 781 -17.80 15.49 2.04
CA ASP A 781 -19.01 15.35 2.81
C ASP A 781 -19.51 16.73 3.21
N ASP A 782 -20.56 17.10 2.51
CA ASP A 782 -21.62 18.00 2.93
C ASP A 782 -22.06 17.71 4.38
N ILE A 783 -21.33 18.17 5.40
CA ILE A 783 -21.88 18.43 6.73
C ILE A 783 -21.29 19.73 7.29
N ASN A 784 -22.17 20.72 7.44
CA ASN A 784 -22.15 21.80 8.43
C ASN A 784 -20.77 22.29 8.91
N ILE A 785 -20.29 23.37 8.28
CA ILE A 785 -19.24 24.27 8.84
C ILE A 785 -19.74 24.99 10.12
N SER A 786 -20.95 24.71 10.61
CA SER A 786 -21.58 25.39 11.74
C SER A 786 -21.51 24.65 13.09
N SER A 787 -20.90 23.46 13.21
CA SER A 787 -20.87 22.79 14.52
C SER A 787 -19.68 21.85 14.72
N MET A 788 -18.49 22.41 14.98
CA MET A 788 -17.53 21.87 15.96
C MET A 788 -16.56 22.99 16.36
N PRO A 789 -16.69 23.59 17.55
CA PRO A 789 -15.67 24.44 18.13
C PRO A 789 -14.70 23.55 18.94
N THR A 790 -13.59 23.11 18.34
CA THR A 790 -12.48 22.55 19.11
C THR A 790 -11.41 23.62 19.30
N ASN A 791 -11.09 23.89 20.56
CA ASN A 791 -10.15 24.94 20.97
C ASN A 791 -8.70 24.47 20.82
N SER A 792 -8.04 24.93 19.76
CA SER A 792 -6.78 25.65 19.85
C SER A 792 -6.61 26.50 18.57
N LEU A 793 -6.69 27.83 18.70
CA LEU A 793 -6.45 28.81 17.61
C LEU A 793 -7.14 28.49 16.26
N SER A 794 -8.46 28.29 16.22
CA SER A 794 -9.15 28.00 14.96
C SER A 794 -9.00 29.18 13.97
N LEU A 795 -8.16 29.01 12.96
CA LEU A 795 -7.97 29.96 11.86
C LEU A 795 -9.31 30.38 11.25
N SER A 796 -9.48 31.67 10.95
CA SER A 796 -10.67 32.13 10.25
C SER A 796 -10.76 31.51 8.85
N ILE A 797 -11.95 31.50 8.24
CA ILE A 797 -12.13 30.98 6.87
C ILE A 797 -11.20 31.70 5.88
N ASN A 798 -10.94 32.99 6.07
CA ASN A 798 -10.05 33.76 5.22
C ASN A 798 -8.58 33.39 5.44
N ASP A 799 -8.18 33.13 6.69
CA ASP A 799 -6.82 32.69 7.02
C ASP A 799 -6.54 31.31 6.45
N ARG A 800 -7.48 30.36 6.55
CA ARG A 800 -7.37 29.04 5.92
C ARG A 800 -7.23 29.13 4.39
N ARG A 801 -8.01 30.01 3.76
CA ARG A 801 -7.90 30.25 2.29
C ARG A 801 -6.55 30.85 1.92
N LEU A 802 -6.03 31.78 2.71
CA LEU A 802 -4.71 32.35 2.52
C LEU A 802 -3.62 31.28 2.70
N HIS A 803 -3.73 30.44 3.73
CA HIS A 803 -2.81 29.34 4.01
C HIS A 803 -2.72 28.36 2.85
N ASN A 804 -3.87 27.88 2.35
CA ASN A 804 -3.92 26.96 1.22
C ASN A 804 -3.37 27.61 -0.07
N ARG A 805 -3.67 28.89 -0.31
CA ARG A 805 -3.12 29.62 -1.46
C ARG A 805 -1.61 29.81 -1.36
N PHE A 806 -1.11 30.13 -0.18
CA PHE A 806 0.32 30.33 0.07
C PHE A 806 1.08 29.02 -0.08
N SER A 807 0.57 27.94 0.52
CA SER A 807 1.15 26.60 0.34
C SER A 807 1.18 26.20 -1.13
N SER A 808 0.05 26.31 -1.84
CA SER A 808 -0.01 25.98 -3.27
C SER A 808 0.94 26.83 -4.11
N PHE A 809 1.13 28.10 -3.75
CA PHE A 809 2.09 28.97 -4.40
C PHE A 809 3.54 28.49 -4.21
N LEU A 810 3.91 28.10 -2.99
CA LEU A 810 5.24 27.54 -2.69
C LEU A 810 5.50 26.26 -3.49
N ASP A 811 4.54 25.33 -3.50
CA ASP A 811 4.69 24.08 -4.27
C ASP A 811 4.88 24.37 -5.76
N ARG A 812 4.11 25.31 -6.32
CA ARG A 812 4.24 25.70 -7.74
C ARG A 812 5.56 26.41 -8.03
N LEU A 813 6.08 27.20 -7.09
CA LEU A 813 7.39 27.84 -7.23
C LEU A 813 8.50 26.79 -7.24
N GLU A 814 8.48 25.84 -6.31
CA GLU A 814 9.45 24.74 -6.23
C GLU A 814 9.40 23.85 -7.49
N ILE A 815 8.20 23.49 -7.97
CA ILE A 815 8.04 22.74 -9.23
C ILE A 815 8.56 23.54 -10.43
N LEU A 816 8.24 24.84 -10.52
CA LEU A 816 8.75 25.71 -11.58
C LEU A 816 10.27 25.75 -11.58
N ILE A 817 10.91 25.88 -10.41
CA ILE A 817 12.36 25.88 -10.27
C ILE A 817 12.94 24.51 -10.67
N GLY A 818 12.30 23.42 -10.27
CA GLY A 818 12.65 22.07 -10.71
C GLY A 818 12.71 21.90 -12.23
N ILE A 819 11.65 22.32 -12.92
CA ILE A 819 11.58 22.28 -14.38
C ILE A 819 12.59 23.25 -14.99
N TYR A 820 12.76 24.43 -14.39
CA TYR A 820 13.71 25.44 -14.83
C TYR A 820 15.17 24.92 -14.82
N LEU A 821 15.54 24.08 -13.85
CA LEU A 821 16.86 23.44 -13.77
C LEU A 821 17.12 22.44 -14.94
N THR A 822 16.11 22.10 -15.74
CA THR A 822 16.27 21.27 -16.94
C THR A 822 16.64 22.05 -18.20
N LEU A 823 16.65 23.38 -18.18
CA LEU A 823 16.92 24.28 -19.32
C LEU A 823 18.42 24.35 -19.68
N LYS A 824 18.97 23.22 -20.14
CA LYS A 824 20.34 23.10 -20.63
C LYS A 824 20.47 23.45 -22.13
N PRO A 825 21.64 23.93 -22.59
CA PRO A 825 22.82 24.32 -21.80
C PRO A 825 22.71 25.75 -21.24
N ASP A 826 21.71 26.52 -21.68
CA ASP A 826 21.66 27.98 -21.50
C ASP A 826 21.69 28.43 -20.02
N LEU A 827 21.08 27.68 -19.10
CA LEU A 827 21.19 27.94 -17.66
C LEU A 827 22.61 27.74 -17.12
N TYR A 828 23.26 26.63 -17.49
CA TYR A 828 24.56 26.22 -16.96
C TYR A 828 25.73 26.99 -17.58
N LYS A 829 25.48 27.73 -18.68
CA LYS A 829 26.40 28.72 -19.25
C LYS A 829 26.52 30.00 -18.42
N LEU A 830 25.60 30.26 -17.50
CA LEU A 830 25.67 31.46 -16.67
C LEU A 830 26.87 31.37 -15.71
N ASN A 831 27.70 32.42 -15.69
CA ASN A 831 28.92 32.47 -14.90
C ASN A 831 28.67 32.26 -13.38
N ASP A 832 27.52 32.70 -12.88
CA ASP A 832 27.14 32.58 -11.46
C ASP A 832 26.18 31.41 -11.17
N SER A 833 25.99 30.48 -12.12
CA SER A 833 25.02 29.37 -11.98
C SER A 833 25.25 28.54 -10.71
N LEU A 834 26.50 28.22 -10.37
CA LEU A 834 26.84 27.46 -9.16
C LEU A 834 26.48 28.22 -7.89
N ASN A 835 26.74 29.52 -7.82
CA ASN A 835 26.38 30.34 -6.66
C ASN A 835 24.86 30.45 -6.56
N ILE A 836 24.19 30.79 -7.66
CA ILE A 836 22.73 30.91 -7.70
C ILE A 836 22.09 29.60 -7.23
N ILE A 837 22.43 28.46 -7.82
CA ILE A 837 21.81 27.17 -7.49
C ILE A 837 22.22 26.69 -6.09
N GLY A 838 23.52 26.70 -5.79
CA GLY A 838 24.08 26.15 -4.55
C GLY A 838 23.69 26.93 -3.31
N THR A 839 23.67 28.27 -3.35
CA THR A 839 23.36 29.08 -2.16
C THR A 839 21.88 29.34 -1.96
N THR A 840 21.07 29.36 -3.02
CA THR A 840 19.64 29.73 -2.91
C THR A 840 18.72 28.54 -2.68
N LEU A 841 18.93 27.40 -3.36
CA LEU A 841 18.09 26.20 -3.21
C LEU A 841 18.09 25.67 -1.77
N PHE A 842 19.23 25.83 -1.11
CA PHE A 842 19.47 25.34 0.25
C PHE A 842 19.67 26.49 1.25
N SER A 843 19.12 27.67 0.93
CA SER A 843 19.06 28.77 1.89
C SER A 843 18.23 28.38 3.11
N SER A 844 18.73 28.68 4.31
CA SER A 844 18.04 28.40 5.60
C SER A 844 17.69 26.92 5.85
N LEU A 845 18.49 25.97 5.36
CA LEU A 845 18.30 24.52 5.52
C LEU A 845 17.98 24.07 6.96
N ASP A 846 18.66 24.65 7.95
CA ASP A 846 18.50 24.30 9.36
C ASP A 846 17.09 24.60 9.89
N HIS A 847 16.39 25.56 9.29
CA HIS A 847 15.09 26.03 9.76
C HIS A 847 13.92 25.50 8.92
N LEU A 848 14.19 24.87 7.77
CA LEU A 848 13.14 24.32 6.93
C LEU A 848 12.50 23.07 7.57
N PRO A 849 11.16 23.04 7.69
CA PRO A 849 10.46 21.87 8.20
C PRO A 849 10.55 20.71 7.21
N ASN A 850 10.50 19.48 7.72
CA ASN A 850 10.77 18.27 6.91
C ASN A 850 9.84 18.14 5.70
N PHE A 851 8.57 18.55 5.81
CA PHE A 851 7.62 18.48 4.70
C PHE A 851 7.95 19.44 3.54
N ARG A 852 8.53 20.61 3.83
CA ARG A 852 9.04 21.54 2.81
C ARG A 852 10.39 21.09 2.26
N LEU A 853 11.28 20.62 3.13
CA LEU A 853 12.56 20.05 2.71
C LEU A 853 12.36 18.88 1.73
N ARG A 854 11.34 18.05 1.97
CA ARG A 854 10.94 16.98 1.05
C ARG A 854 10.62 17.52 -0.34
N ASN A 855 9.80 18.58 -0.43
CA ASN A 855 9.44 19.17 -1.71
C ASN A 855 10.67 19.71 -2.46
N ILE A 856 11.60 20.38 -1.77
CA ILE A 856 12.85 20.86 -2.37
C ILE A 856 13.69 19.70 -2.90
N ILE A 857 13.83 18.62 -2.12
CA ILE A 857 14.60 17.43 -2.53
C ILE A 857 13.94 16.78 -3.76
N ARG A 858 12.61 16.62 -3.74
CA ARG A 858 11.86 15.91 -4.78
C ARG A 858 11.70 16.73 -6.06
N TYR A 859 11.31 17.99 -5.94
CA TYR A 859 10.95 18.83 -7.08
C TYR A 859 12.14 19.63 -7.62
N CYS A 860 13.08 20.07 -6.78
CA CYS A 860 14.22 20.87 -7.25
C CYS A 860 15.48 20.03 -7.41
N PHE A 861 15.89 19.34 -6.34
CA PHE A 861 17.22 18.71 -6.29
C PHE A 861 17.30 17.43 -7.13
N LEU A 862 16.26 16.60 -7.13
CA LEU A 862 16.26 15.39 -7.96
C LEU A 862 16.37 15.69 -9.47
N PRO A 863 15.60 16.63 -10.05
CA PRO A 863 15.83 17.06 -11.44
C PRO A 863 17.21 17.66 -11.68
N PHE A 864 17.73 18.44 -10.73
CA PHE A 864 19.10 18.96 -10.81
C PHE A 864 20.14 17.85 -10.96
N VAL A 865 20.10 16.82 -10.11
CA VAL A 865 21.05 15.69 -10.17
C VAL A 865 20.93 14.90 -11.48
N ARG A 866 19.71 14.78 -12.03
CA ARG A 866 19.46 14.09 -13.30
C ARG A 866 19.96 14.86 -14.53
N HIS A 867 19.85 16.19 -14.52
CA HIS A 867 20.03 17.00 -15.72
C HIS A 867 21.27 17.92 -15.70
N CYS A 868 21.97 18.05 -14.57
CA CYS A 868 23.18 18.85 -14.45
C CYS A 868 24.33 18.25 -15.29
N PRO A 869 24.88 18.97 -16.29
CA PRO A 869 25.97 18.49 -17.12
C PRO A 869 27.36 18.64 -16.46
N ILE A 870 27.47 19.45 -15.40
CA ILE A 870 28.74 19.85 -14.77
C ILE A 870 28.95 19.02 -13.49
N SER A 871 29.91 18.09 -13.50
CA SER A 871 30.21 17.22 -12.35
C SER A 871 30.72 18.01 -11.13
N THR A 872 31.52 19.06 -11.33
CA THR A 872 32.08 19.87 -10.24
C THR A 872 30.99 20.59 -9.43
N MET A 873 29.89 20.99 -10.06
CA MET A 873 28.77 21.63 -9.38
C MET A 873 27.96 20.63 -8.55
N ILE A 874 27.76 19.41 -9.06
CA ILE A 874 27.16 18.31 -8.29
C ILE A 874 28.01 18.05 -7.05
N ILE A 875 29.33 17.90 -7.21
CA ILE A 875 30.25 17.65 -6.10
C ILE A 875 30.15 18.75 -5.03
N ALA A 876 30.26 20.02 -5.42
CA ALA A 876 30.23 21.16 -4.49
C ALA A 876 28.96 21.19 -3.62
N ILE A 877 27.80 20.88 -4.22
CA ILE A 877 26.53 20.88 -3.50
C ILE A 877 26.42 19.65 -2.58
N PHE A 878 26.74 18.45 -3.09
CA PHE A 878 26.66 17.20 -2.32
C PHE A 878 27.60 17.19 -1.10
N GLU A 879 28.78 17.81 -1.18
CA GLU A 879 29.72 17.92 -0.06
C GLU A 879 29.13 18.64 1.16
N SER A 880 28.24 19.62 0.94
CA SER A 880 27.50 20.30 2.01
C SER A 880 26.22 19.57 2.44
N LEU A 881 25.48 18.99 1.48
CA LEU A 881 24.13 18.48 1.72
C LEU A 881 24.12 17.09 2.38
N LEU A 882 25.01 16.18 1.98
CA LEU A 882 25.05 14.81 2.51
C LEU A 882 25.31 14.76 4.03
N PRO A 883 26.30 15.49 4.58
CA PRO A 883 26.51 15.53 6.02
C PRO A 883 25.28 16.01 6.78
N PHE A 884 24.66 17.10 6.31
CA PHE A 884 23.45 17.66 6.91
C PHE A 884 22.29 16.67 6.91
N MET A 885 22.03 16.02 5.77
CA MET A 885 20.93 15.05 5.65
C MET A 885 21.17 13.82 6.51
N TYR A 886 22.41 13.33 6.59
CA TYR A 886 22.75 12.21 7.46
C TYR A 886 22.48 12.52 8.93
N THR A 887 22.97 13.67 9.44
CA THR A 887 22.75 14.05 10.85
C THR A 887 21.26 14.26 11.14
N LYS A 888 20.55 14.98 10.27
CA LYS A 888 19.11 15.27 10.43
C LYS A 888 18.26 14.00 10.45
N LEU A 889 18.46 13.10 9.48
CA LEU A 889 17.71 11.85 9.43
C LEU A 889 18.06 10.93 10.59
N LYS A 890 19.34 10.81 10.95
CA LYS A 890 19.79 9.98 12.07
C LYS A 890 19.18 10.43 13.40
N ASP A 891 19.19 11.73 13.67
CA ASP A 891 18.61 12.27 14.91
C ASP A 891 17.10 12.07 14.96
N LYS A 892 16.39 12.30 13.84
CA LYS A 892 14.95 12.06 13.76
C LYS A 892 14.58 10.59 13.96
N TRP A 893 15.27 9.68 13.28
CA TRP A 893 15.03 8.24 13.44
C TRP A 893 15.38 7.74 14.84
N LYS A 894 16.41 8.30 15.47
CA LYS A 894 16.73 8.01 16.87
C LYS A 894 15.58 8.39 17.80
N ILE A 895 15.04 9.60 17.68
CA ILE A 895 13.89 10.07 18.49
C ILE A 895 12.66 9.17 18.27
N ILE A 896 12.33 8.84 17.01
CA ILE A 896 11.19 7.98 16.68
C ILE A 896 11.36 6.58 17.30
N THR A 897 12.55 5.98 17.17
CA THR A 897 12.86 4.65 17.70
C THR A 897 12.81 4.63 19.23
N GLU A 898 13.34 5.66 19.89
CA GLU A 898 13.27 5.82 21.36
C GLU A 898 11.80 5.91 21.83
N ARG A 899 10.96 6.71 21.17
CA ARG A 899 9.52 6.81 21.49
C ARG A 899 8.80 5.47 21.34
N GLN A 900 9.08 4.72 20.27
CA GLN A 900 8.49 3.40 20.05
C GLN A 900 8.89 2.42 21.16
N SER A 901 10.14 2.46 21.64
CA SER A 901 10.60 1.59 22.72
C SER A 901 9.91 1.84 24.07
N ILE A 902 9.64 3.12 24.39
CA ILE A 902 9.00 3.52 25.66
C ILE A 902 7.52 3.08 25.72
N LYS A 903 6.80 3.16 24.60
CA LYS A 903 5.41 2.67 24.49
C LYS A 903 5.31 1.16 24.72
N VAL A 904 6.35 0.39 24.40
CA VAL A 904 6.40 -1.07 24.58
C VAL A 904 6.74 -1.47 26.03
N THR A 905 7.56 -0.69 26.74
CA THR A 905 7.96 -1.03 28.12
C THR A 905 6.95 -0.63 29.20
N ASN A 906 6.15 0.40 28.96
CA ASN A 906 5.17 0.93 29.92
C ASN A 906 3.74 0.77 29.38
N GLY A 907 3.24 -0.47 29.28
CA GLY A 907 1.86 -0.77 28.89
C GLY A 907 0.77 -0.31 29.87
N SER A 908 1.05 0.67 30.73
CA SER A 908 0.14 1.16 31.78
C SER A 908 0.38 2.63 32.11
N VAL A 909 0.38 3.52 31.12
CA VAL A 909 0.16 4.94 31.44
C VAL A 909 -1.33 5.10 31.74
N HIS A 910 -1.63 5.36 33.01
CA HIS A 910 -2.96 5.76 33.46
C HIS A 910 -3.43 6.96 32.63
N GLU A 911 -4.42 6.73 31.77
CA GLU A 911 -5.19 7.81 31.15
C GLU A 911 -6.08 8.40 32.25
N ASN A 912 -5.77 9.62 32.69
CA ASN A 912 -6.72 10.42 33.46
C ASN A 912 -7.81 10.88 32.47
N ASN A 913 -9.08 10.68 32.81
CA ASN A 913 -10.23 10.91 31.93
C ASN A 913 -10.40 12.36 31.42
N ASP A 914 -9.64 13.33 31.93
CA ASP A 914 -9.69 14.73 31.51
C ASP A 914 -8.71 15.07 30.35
N ASP A 915 -7.81 14.16 29.96
CA ASP A 915 -6.76 14.42 28.95
C ASP A 915 -7.06 13.84 27.54
N HIS A 916 -8.20 13.16 27.34
CA HIS A 916 -8.49 12.42 26.10
C HIS A 916 -8.35 13.23 24.80
N TYR A 917 -8.72 14.52 24.83
CA TYR A 917 -8.59 15.39 23.65
C TYR A 917 -7.15 15.87 23.40
N GLN A 918 -6.35 16.12 24.43
CA GLN A 918 -4.93 16.51 24.26
C GLN A 918 -4.06 15.32 23.84
N THR A 919 -4.44 14.10 24.24
CA THR A 919 -3.74 12.88 23.83
C THR A 919 -3.94 12.53 22.36
N GLN A 920 -5.13 12.82 21.79
CA GLN A 920 -5.42 12.51 20.39
C GLN A 920 -4.63 13.41 19.43
N ASP A 921 -4.65 14.73 19.66
CA ASP A 921 -3.89 15.69 18.83
C ASP A 921 -2.38 15.40 18.87
N ARG A 922 -1.85 15.01 20.03
CA ARG A 922 -0.44 14.60 20.16
C ARG A 922 -0.13 13.31 19.40
N CYS A 923 -1.05 12.35 19.37
CA CYS A 923 -0.87 11.12 18.61
C CYS A 923 -0.87 11.40 17.09
N GLU A 924 -1.77 12.26 16.62
CA GLU A 924 -1.81 12.67 15.20
C GLU A 924 -0.51 13.38 14.78
N GLU A 925 -0.02 14.32 15.59
CA GLU A 925 1.26 15.01 15.33
C GLU A 925 2.46 14.06 15.32
N GLU A 926 2.51 13.10 16.25
CA GLU A 926 3.57 12.07 16.27
C GLU A 926 3.54 11.21 15.01
N VAL A 927 2.36 10.77 14.57
CA VAL A 927 2.19 9.96 13.35
C VAL A 927 2.61 10.77 12.11
N ILE A 928 2.20 12.04 12.03
CA ILE A 928 2.60 12.93 10.92
C ILE A 928 4.13 13.11 10.91
N GLU A 929 4.77 13.34 12.05
CA GLU A 929 6.22 13.48 12.14
C GLU A 929 6.95 12.22 11.63
N GLU A 930 6.47 11.04 12.02
CA GLU A 930 7.00 9.76 11.57
C GLU A 930 6.82 9.59 10.05
N GLN A 931 5.60 9.79 9.53
CA GLN A 931 5.31 9.64 8.10
C GLN A 931 6.13 10.61 7.24
N VAL A 932 6.23 11.88 7.63
CA VAL A 932 7.04 12.87 6.92
C VAL A 932 8.52 12.45 6.91
N THR A 933 9.02 11.88 8.01
CA THR A 933 10.40 11.38 8.09
C THR A 933 10.62 10.16 7.18
N CYS A 934 9.67 9.24 7.10
CA CYS A 934 9.67 8.14 6.14
C CYS A 934 9.75 8.67 4.70
N TYR A 935 8.86 9.58 4.31
CA TYR A 935 8.85 10.11 2.94
C TYR A 935 10.10 10.92 2.61
N LEU A 936 10.60 11.74 3.53
CA LEU A 936 11.86 12.47 3.36
C LEU A 936 13.04 11.51 3.14
N THR A 937 13.09 10.42 3.92
CA THR A 937 14.10 9.38 3.78
C THR A 937 14.05 8.73 2.40
N ARG A 938 12.85 8.30 1.96
CA ARG A 938 12.63 7.67 0.65
C ARG A 938 13.02 8.60 -0.51
N ASP A 939 12.59 9.85 -0.47
CA ASP A 939 12.87 10.83 -1.53
C ASP A 939 14.37 11.13 -1.63
N PHE A 940 15.07 11.19 -0.48
CA PHE A 940 16.52 11.38 -0.49
C PHE A 940 17.30 10.13 -0.93
N ILE A 941 16.83 8.92 -0.59
CA ILE A 941 17.40 7.67 -1.12
C ILE A 941 17.23 7.63 -2.65
N ASP A 942 16.09 8.08 -3.17
CA ASP A 942 15.88 8.16 -4.61
C ASP A 942 16.85 9.15 -5.27
N VAL A 943 17.21 10.27 -4.63
CA VAL A 943 18.29 11.15 -5.09
C VAL A 943 19.63 10.42 -5.16
N ILE A 944 20.04 9.71 -4.10
CA ILE A 944 21.28 8.94 -4.07
C ILE A 944 21.27 7.86 -5.16
N LYS A 945 20.14 7.18 -5.36
CA LYS A 945 19.97 6.19 -6.43
C LYS A 945 20.21 6.80 -7.81
N ASN A 946 19.68 7.99 -8.08
CA ASN A 946 19.86 8.66 -9.38
C ASN A 946 21.29 9.20 -9.55
N LEU A 947 21.97 9.59 -8.47
CA LEU A 947 23.41 9.89 -8.51
C LEU A 947 24.23 8.67 -8.92
N LEU A 948 23.87 7.48 -8.41
CA LEU A 948 24.61 6.23 -8.65
C LEU A 948 24.28 5.56 -9.99
N ALA A 949 23.04 5.69 -10.46
CA ALA A 949 22.58 5.10 -11.71
C ALA A 949 23.39 5.62 -12.92
N SER A 950 23.47 4.81 -13.98
CA SER A 950 23.90 5.27 -15.29
C SER A 950 22.94 6.33 -15.78
N GLN A 951 23.36 7.59 -15.74
CA GLN A 951 23.01 8.50 -16.81
C GLN A 951 23.34 7.74 -18.10
N SER A 952 22.37 7.55 -18.97
CA SER A 952 22.53 6.89 -20.27
C SER A 952 23.41 7.76 -21.19
N ASN A 953 24.68 7.90 -20.82
CA ASN A 953 25.77 8.33 -21.68
C ASN A 953 26.55 7.05 -22.00
N THR A 954 25.93 6.14 -22.74
CA THR A 954 26.66 5.02 -23.34
C THR A 954 27.62 5.60 -24.37
N SER A 955 28.89 5.32 -24.16
CA SER A 955 30.04 5.61 -25.00
C SER A 955 30.01 4.83 -26.33
N ASP A 956 28.92 4.93 -27.09
CA ASP A 956 28.84 4.52 -28.49
C ASP A 956 28.49 5.77 -29.33
N HIS A 957 29.52 6.56 -29.61
CA HIS A 957 29.50 7.58 -30.64
C HIS A 957 29.30 6.92 -32.01
N THR A 958 28.05 6.67 -32.40
CA THR A 958 27.52 6.85 -33.77
C THR A 958 26.01 6.58 -33.79
N ASN A 959 25.23 7.62 -34.08
CA ASN A 959 23.87 7.55 -34.65
C ASN A 959 22.68 7.05 -33.79
N GLN A 960 22.63 7.29 -32.48
CA GLN A 960 21.34 7.27 -31.77
C GLN A 960 21.18 8.46 -30.82
N LEU A 961 20.10 9.23 -31.03
CA LEU A 961 19.76 10.40 -30.25
C LEU A 961 19.27 9.98 -28.87
N ILE A 962 19.78 10.65 -27.86
CA ILE A 962 19.44 10.43 -26.46
C ILE A 962 18.03 11.00 -26.23
N ASN A 963 17.02 10.13 -26.28
CA ASN A 963 15.68 10.41 -25.76
C ASN A 963 15.66 10.08 -24.27
N SER A 964 15.66 11.11 -23.42
CA SER A 964 15.41 11.00 -21.98
C SER A 964 14.32 11.98 -21.55
N ASN A 965 13.18 11.93 -22.22
CA ASN A 965 11.98 12.71 -21.89
C ASN A 965 10.82 11.84 -21.38
N ASP A 966 11.11 10.63 -20.89
CA ASP A 966 10.21 9.98 -19.92
C ASP A 966 10.31 10.77 -18.60
N ILE A 967 9.77 11.99 -18.60
CA ILE A 967 9.12 12.54 -17.42
C ILE A 967 8.00 11.53 -17.20
N ASP A 968 8.15 10.64 -16.22
CA ASP A 968 7.05 9.80 -15.74
C ASP A 968 5.86 10.73 -15.46
N GLU A 969 4.97 10.95 -16.44
CA GLU A 969 3.73 11.72 -16.26
C GLU A 969 2.86 11.05 -15.19
N THR A 970 3.01 9.73 -15.02
CA THR A 970 2.47 8.98 -13.90
C THR A 970 3.07 9.42 -12.56
N SER A 971 4.35 9.80 -12.50
CA SER A 971 4.93 10.23 -11.23
C SER A 971 4.31 11.54 -10.75
N MET A 972 4.14 12.58 -11.56
CA MET A 972 3.66 13.87 -11.02
C MET A 972 2.20 13.84 -10.56
N ASP A 973 1.32 13.08 -11.24
CA ASP A 973 -0.10 12.96 -10.85
C ASP A 973 -0.37 11.81 -9.85
N GLU A 974 0.43 10.72 -9.83
CA GLU A 974 0.38 9.71 -8.75
C GLU A 974 0.98 10.25 -7.44
N MET A 975 1.80 11.32 -7.46
CA MET A 975 2.48 11.87 -6.29
C MET A 975 1.66 12.88 -5.47
N MET A 976 0.44 13.23 -5.93
CA MET A 976 -0.53 14.02 -5.16
C MET A 976 -1.51 13.15 -4.35
N THR A 977 -1.42 11.83 -4.49
CA THR A 977 -2.13 10.86 -3.62
C THR A 977 -1.08 10.00 -2.92
N THR A 978 -1.17 9.88 -1.60
CA THR A 978 -0.30 9.02 -0.76
C THR A 978 -0.52 7.51 -0.96
N ASP A 979 -1.15 7.12 -2.06
CA ASP A 979 -1.62 5.75 -2.31
C ASP A 979 -0.51 4.85 -2.91
N GLU A 980 0.62 4.71 -2.21
CA GLU A 980 1.61 3.66 -2.50
C GLU A 980 1.10 2.24 -2.11
N GLN A 981 -0.11 2.11 -1.54
CA GLN A 981 -0.69 0.81 -1.15
C GLN A 981 -1.49 0.10 -2.24
N ASN A 982 -1.58 0.62 -3.47
CA ASN A 982 -2.21 -0.11 -4.58
C ASN A 982 -1.30 -1.16 -5.25
N ILE A 983 -0.49 -1.88 -4.45
CA ILE A 983 0.17 -3.13 -4.86
C ILE A 983 -0.87 -4.26 -4.76
N GLY A 984 -1.83 -4.24 -5.68
CA GLY A 984 -2.71 -5.37 -5.97
C GLY A 984 -2.38 -5.90 -7.36
N ASP A 985 -1.58 -6.95 -7.42
CA ASP A 985 -1.35 -7.88 -8.55
C ASP A 985 -1.52 -7.33 -9.98
N VAL A 986 -0.47 -6.67 -10.46
CA VAL A 986 -0.11 -6.72 -11.89
C VAL A 986 0.63 -8.04 -12.13
N PRO A 987 0.03 -9.04 -12.80
CA PRO A 987 0.72 -10.29 -13.09
C PRO A 987 1.77 -10.05 -14.17
N SER A 988 2.87 -10.80 -14.04
CA SER A 988 3.92 -10.98 -15.06
C SER A 988 4.62 -9.71 -15.58
N ARG A 989 5.32 -9.00 -14.68
CA ARG A 989 6.61 -8.34 -14.99
C ARG A 989 7.73 -8.78 -14.03
N LYS A 990 7.63 -9.98 -13.46
CA LYS A 990 8.66 -10.52 -12.54
C LYS A 990 10.02 -10.70 -13.22
N SER A 991 10.09 -10.89 -14.55
CA SER A 991 11.36 -10.98 -15.29
C SER A 991 11.97 -9.61 -15.65
N THR A 992 11.19 -8.52 -15.69
CA THR A 992 11.67 -7.18 -16.09
C THR A 992 11.92 -6.24 -14.92
N ILE A 993 11.38 -6.54 -13.74
CA ILE A 993 11.66 -5.79 -12.52
C ILE A 993 13.02 -6.20 -11.95
N GLN A 994 13.37 -7.48 -12.02
CA GLN A 994 14.69 -7.96 -11.59
C GLN A 994 15.84 -7.42 -12.45
N SER A 995 15.60 -7.10 -13.72
CA SER A 995 16.62 -6.50 -14.61
C SER A 995 16.80 -4.99 -14.41
N ARG A 996 15.84 -4.28 -13.79
CA ARG A 996 15.94 -2.83 -13.53
C ARG A 996 16.71 -2.48 -12.25
N TYR A 997 16.84 -3.42 -11.31
CA TYR A 997 17.53 -3.22 -10.03
C TYR A 997 18.98 -3.73 -10.00
N GLN A 998 19.46 -4.32 -11.10
CA GLN A 998 20.89 -4.61 -11.31
C GLN A 998 21.57 -3.47 -12.08
N GLN A 999 21.29 -2.21 -11.74
CA GLN A 999 22.04 -1.10 -12.30
C GLN A 999 23.43 -1.07 -11.65
N ILE A 1000 24.43 -1.40 -12.45
CA ILE A 1000 25.85 -1.22 -12.12
C ILE A 1000 26.07 0.29 -11.92
N PRO A 1001 26.80 0.72 -10.87
CA PRO A 1001 27.18 2.13 -10.72
C PRO A 1001 27.86 2.62 -12.00
N SER A 1002 27.44 3.79 -12.50
CA SER A 1002 28.01 4.35 -13.73
C SER A 1002 29.48 4.73 -13.54
N GLU A 1003 30.28 4.72 -14.61
CA GLU A 1003 31.68 5.18 -14.53
C GLU A 1003 31.76 6.63 -14.05
N PHE A 1004 30.79 7.46 -14.45
CA PHE A 1004 30.64 8.83 -13.99
C PHE A 1004 30.36 8.92 -12.47
N SER A 1005 29.47 8.09 -11.95
CA SER A 1005 29.13 8.10 -10.52
C SER A 1005 30.27 7.54 -9.66
N LEU A 1006 30.95 6.48 -10.13
CA LEU A 1006 32.16 5.97 -9.48
C LEU A 1006 33.26 7.03 -9.44
N LYS A 1007 33.42 7.81 -10.51
CA LYS A 1007 34.38 8.92 -10.54
C LYS A 1007 34.02 10.01 -9.52
N ILE A 1008 32.75 10.41 -9.40
CA ILE A 1008 32.31 11.38 -8.37
C ILE A 1008 32.63 10.88 -6.95
N LEU A 1009 32.36 9.60 -6.68
CA LEU A 1009 32.64 9.00 -5.38
C LEU A 1009 34.15 8.88 -5.09
N GLN A 1010 34.97 8.71 -6.13
CA GLN A 1010 36.44 8.68 -5.99
C GLN A 1010 37.03 10.08 -5.81
N ASP A 1011 36.48 11.07 -6.51
CA ASP A 1011 36.97 12.45 -6.52
C ASP A 1011 36.67 13.17 -5.17
N SER A 1012 35.63 12.79 -4.44
CA SER A 1012 35.30 13.35 -3.11
C SER A 1012 35.09 12.28 -2.03
N SER A 1013 36.00 12.25 -1.06
CA SER A 1013 35.92 11.34 0.09
C SER A 1013 34.71 11.61 0.99
N ILE A 1014 34.26 12.87 1.06
CA ILE A 1014 33.12 13.29 1.88
C ILE A 1014 31.83 12.68 1.31
N ILE A 1015 31.62 12.82 0.00
CA ILE A 1015 30.45 12.27 -0.68
C ILE A 1015 30.41 10.75 -0.51
N CYS A 1016 31.54 10.07 -0.76
CA CYS A 1016 31.63 8.62 -0.58
C CYS A 1016 31.29 8.18 0.84
N GLN A 1017 31.91 8.80 1.85
CA GLN A 1017 31.71 8.45 3.25
C GLN A 1017 30.24 8.60 3.66
N TYR A 1018 29.62 9.76 3.40
CA TYR A 1018 28.25 10.00 3.85
C TYR A 1018 27.20 9.24 3.03
N CYS A 1019 27.41 9.01 1.73
CA CYS A 1019 26.55 8.11 0.96
C CYS A 1019 26.55 6.69 1.56
N LEU A 1020 27.72 6.15 1.91
CA LEU A 1020 27.83 4.84 2.54
C LEU A 1020 27.21 4.83 3.95
N LEU A 1021 27.41 5.88 4.74
CA LEU A 1021 26.79 5.99 6.06
C LEU A 1021 25.25 6.02 5.97
N ILE A 1022 24.67 6.84 5.09
CA ILE A 1022 23.21 6.91 4.91
C ILE A 1022 22.66 5.54 4.48
N LEU A 1023 23.32 4.89 3.52
CA LEU A 1023 22.83 3.61 2.97
C LEU A 1023 22.97 2.44 3.94
N PHE A 1024 24.05 2.34 4.71
CA PHE A 1024 24.30 1.21 5.61
C PHE A 1024 23.77 1.44 7.03
N ASP A 1025 24.04 2.59 7.66
CA ASP A 1025 23.48 2.95 8.97
C ASP A 1025 21.94 3.05 8.88
N GLY A 1026 21.44 3.57 7.74
CA GLY A 1026 20.00 3.67 7.48
C GLY A 1026 19.27 2.33 7.37
N LEU A 1027 19.96 1.20 7.18
CA LEU A 1027 19.32 -0.13 7.25
C LEU A 1027 18.72 -0.43 8.62
N SER A 1028 19.13 0.30 9.66
CA SER A 1028 18.61 0.18 11.02
C SER A 1028 17.35 1.01 11.29
N TRP A 1029 16.92 1.86 10.34
CA TRP A 1029 15.76 2.72 10.52
C TRP A 1029 14.46 1.95 10.31
N PRO A 1030 13.42 2.13 11.15
CA PRO A 1030 12.17 1.35 11.11
C PRO A 1030 11.21 1.72 9.96
N ASP A 1031 11.71 1.81 8.72
CA ASP A 1031 10.90 1.91 7.49
C ASP A 1031 11.25 0.77 6.51
N THR A 1032 10.36 -0.23 6.46
CA THR A 1032 10.52 -1.45 5.67
C THR A 1032 10.80 -1.17 4.20
N SER A 1033 10.13 -0.18 3.61
CA SER A 1033 10.29 0.17 2.20
C SER A 1033 11.66 0.80 1.92
N SER A 1034 12.13 1.72 2.78
CA SER A 1034 13.45 2.34 2.67
C SER A 1034 14.56 1.30 2.79
N ILE A 1035 14.45 0.34 3.72
CA ILE A 1035 15.43 -0.75 3.88
C ILE A 1035 15.55 -1.58 2.61
N THR A 1036 14.43 -1.93 1.96
CA THR A 1036 14.49 -2.71 0.71
C THR A 1036 15.21 -1.93 -0.41
N LYS A 1037 14.86 -0.65 -0.60
CA LYS A 1037 15.52 0.24 -1.58
C LYS A 1037 17.03 0.36 -1.30
N MET A 1038 17.41 0.70 -0.06
CA MET A 1038 18.81 0.86 0.34
C MET A 1038 19.59 -0.45 0.21
N SER A 1039 19.01 -1.59 0.60
CA SER A 1039 19.66 -2.89 0.48
C SER A 1039 20.03 -3.22 -0.97
N HIS A 1040 19.15 -2.92 -1.93
CA HIS A 1040 19.44 -3.10 -3.35
C HIS A 1040 20.57 -2.19 -3.84
N ILE A 1041 20.61 -0.93 -3.40
CA ILE A 1041 21.69 0.00 -3.72
C ILE A 1041 23.01 -0.47 -3.08
N CYS A 1042 22.99 -0.94 -1.84
CA CYS A 1042 24.18 -1.47 -1.16
C CYS A 1042 24.74 -2.69 -1.92
N GLN A 1043 23.87 -3.58 -2.43
CA GLN A 1043 24.29 -4.75 -3.21
C GLN A 1043 25.10 -4.37 -4.46
N SER A 1044 24.73 -3.28 -5.15
CA SER A 1044 25.47 -2.83 -6.34
C SER A 1044 26.81 -2.17 -6.00
N LEU A 1045 26.91 -1.52 -4.83
CA LEU A 1045 28.14 -0.86 -4.39
C LEU A 1045 29.20 -1.81 -3.82
N ILE A 1046 28.82 -2.96 -3.22
CA ILE A 1046 29.75 -3.87 -2.50
C ILE A 1046 30.99 -4.24 -3.32
N LYS A 1047 30.84 -4.51 -4.62
CA LYS A 1047 31.97 -4.91 -5.49
C LYS A 1047 32.99 -3.79 -5.72
N HIS A 1048 32.59 -2.53 -5.54
CA HIS A 1048 33.42 -1.35 -5.74
C HIS A 1048 33.96 -0.77 -4.42
N LEU A 1049 33.50 -1.26 -3.27
CA LEU A 1049 33.89 -0.74 -1.95
C LEU A 1049 35.40 -0.80 -1.69
N SER A 1050 36.12 -1.78 -2.24
CA SER A 1050 37.58 -1.88 -2.09
C SER A 1050 38.32 -0.66 -2.65
N ILE A 1051 37.85 -0.13 -3.78
CA ILE A 1051 38.38 1.07 -4.43
C ILE A 1051 37.90 2.32 -3.70
N LEU A 1052 36.60 2.37 -3.36
CA LEU A 1052 35.98 3.55 -2.74
C LEU A 1052 36.52 3.86 -1.33
N ILE A 1053 36.82 2.83 -0.55
CA ILE A 1053 37.26 2.97 0.85
C ILE A 1053 38.79 3.07 0.97
N ASN A 1054 39.53 2.99 -0.14
CA ASN A 1054 41.01 3.03 -0.17
C ASN A 1054 41.67 2.05 0.83
N GLY A 1055 41.04 0.90 1.09
CA GLY A 1055 41.56 -0.11 2.02
C GLY A 1055 41.38 0.18 3.52
N ASN A 1056 40.53 1.15 3.92
CA ASN A 1056 40.19 1.37 5.33
C ASN A 1056 39.32 0.22 5.91
N ASN A 1057 40.01 -0.74 6.53
CA ASN A 1057 39.42 -1.92 7.14
C ASN A 1057 38.48 -1.61 8.31
N ASP A 1058 38.75 -0.57 9.10
CA ASP A 1058 37.89 -0.20 10.25
C ASP A 1058 36.52 0.29 9.78
N PHE A 1059 36.49 1.07 8.70
CA PHE A 1059 35.23 1.51 8.09
C PHE A 1059 34.48 0.32 7.47
N LEU A 1060 35.17 -0.59 6.80
CA LEU A 1060 34.58 -1.82 6.28
C LEU A 1060 33.97 -2.70 7.40
N ARG A 1061 34.65 -2.81 8.56
CA ARG A 1061 34.13 -3.49 9.76
C ARG A 1061 32.84 -2.82 10.23
N GLN A 1062 32.81 -1.50 10.28
CA GLN A 1062 31.64 -0.74 10.70
C GLN A 1062 30.43 -0.95 9.77
N LEU A 1063 30.63 -0.97 8.45
CA LEU A 1063 29.55 -1.24 7.49
C LEU A 1063 28.92 -2.63 7.70
N TYR A 1064 29.73 -3.64 8.01
CA TYR A 1064 29.23 -4.98 8.32
C TYR A 1064 28.43 -5.01 9.63
N ILE A 1065 28.88 -4.29 10.66
CA ILE A 1065 28.15 -4.13 11.92
C ILE A 1065 26.77 -3.51 11.68
N TYR A 1066 26.65 -2.49 10.83
CA TYR A 1066 25.34 -1.90 10.51
C TYR A 1066 24.33 -2.90 9.93
N ILE A 1067 24.78 -3.83 9.07
CA ILE A 1067 23.91 -4.90 8.54
C ILE A 1067 23.42 -5.82 9.66
N LEU A 1068 24.30 -6.16 10.62
CA LEU A 1068 23.93 -6.99 11.77
C LEU A 1068 23.01 -6.25 12.75
N CYS A 1069 23.22 -4.95 12.98
CA CYS A 1069 22.32 -4.10 13.75
C CYS A 1069 20.92 -4.06 13.11
N ALA A 1070 20.83 -3.95 11.79
CA ALA A 1070 19.56 -4.03 11.06
C ALA A 1070 18.87 -5.39 11.27
N LEU A 1071 19.61 -6.51 11.25
CA LEU A 1071 19.06 -7.84 11.57
C LEU A 1071 18.56 -7.97 13.02
N LYS A 1072 19.19 -7.26 13.96
CA LYS A 1072 18.74 -7.20 15.35
C LYS A 1072 17.39 -6.49 15.48
N ILE A 1073 17.19 -5.40 14.74
CA ILE A 1073 15.96 -4.58 14.81
C ILE A 1073 14.81 -5.23 14.02
N HIS A 1074 15.07 -5.74 12.81
CA HIS A 1074 14.04 -6.26 11.89
C HIS A 1074 13.93 -7.78 11.86
N GLY A 1075 14.40 -8.46 12.91
CA GLY A 1075 14.46 -9.92 13.00
C GLY A 1075 13.12 -10.64 12.88
N ASP A 1076 12.01 -9.92 13.05
CA ASP A 1076 10.63 -10.41 12.98
C ASP A 1076 10.04 -10.38 11.55
N ASN A 1077 10.64 -9.62 10.61
CA ASN A 1077 10.15 -9.49 9.24
C ASN A 1077 10.96 -10.35 8.25
N GLU A 1078 10.47 -11.56 7.96
CA GLU A 1078 11.21 -12.57 7.17
C GLU A 1078 11.65 -12.10 5.76
N PRO A 1079 10.85 -11.37 4.98
CA PRO A 1079 11.29 -10.73 3.73
C PRO A 1079 12.52 -9.81 3.89
N ILE A 1080 12.55 -8.98 4.94
CA ILE A 1080 13.66 -8.06 5.22
C ILE A 1080 14.88 -8.85 5.68
N VAL A 1081 14.70 -9.81 6.59
CA VAL A 1081 15.75 -10.72 7.04
C VAL A 1081 16.41 -11.43 5.87
N CYS A 1082 15.63 -11.94 4.90
CA CYS A 1082 16.19 -12.56 3.70
C CYS A 1082 17.06 -11.59 2.87
N THR A 1083 16.63 -10.33 2.77
CA THR A 1083 17.34 -9.29 2.02
C THR A 1083 18.65 -8.88 2.71
N LEU A 1084 18.61 -8.65 4.02
CA LEU A 1084 19.77 -8.32 4.84
C LEU A 1084 20.78 -9.48 4.93
N LEU A 1085 20.31 -10.72 5.08
CA LEU A 1085 21.18 -11.91 5.02
C LEU A 1085 21.86 -12.04 3.66
N SER A 1086 21.16 -11.75 2.56
CA SER A 1086 21.77 -11.73 1.22
C SER A 1086 22.88 -10.68 1.13
N LEU A 1087 22.66 -9.49 1.69
CA LEU A 1087 23.64 -8.40 1.72
C LEU A 1087 24.87 -8.78 2.58
N ALA A 1088 24.65 -9.33 3.77
CA ALA A 1088 25.72 -9.77 4.67
C ALA A 1088 26.57 -10.90 4.06
N VAL A 1089 25.94 -11.89 3.42
CA VAL A 1089 26.64 -12.96 2.70
C VAL A 1089 27.47 -12.39 1.56
N LEU A 1090 26.91 -11.47 0.76
CA LEU A 1090 27.61 -10.85 -0.36
C LEU A 1090 28.84 -10.07 0.10
N MET A 1091 28.72 -9.30 1.20
CA MET A 1091 29.84 -8.55 1.77
C MET A 1091 30.94 -9.48 2.32
N TYR A 1092 30.55 -10.56 3.02
CA TYR A 1092 31.49 -11.55 3.53
C TYR A 1092 32.25 -12.24 2.38
N ASP A 1093 31.54 -12.73 1.35
CA ASP A 1093 32.12 -13.44 0.20
C ASP A 1093 33.09 -12.55 -0.61
N THR A 1094 32.74 -11.27 -0.80
CA THR A 1094 33.54 -10.31 -1.59
C THR A 1094 34.90 -10.00 -0.93
N PHE A 1095 34.94 -9.90 0.40
CA PHE A 1095 36.14 -9.44 1.14
C PHE A 1095 36.86 -10.56 1.91
N GLN A 1096 36.39 -11.80 1.81
CA GLN A 1096 36.98 -12.95 2.51
C GLN A 1096 38.46 -13.17 2.16
N GLN A 1097 38.85 -12.96 0.90
CA GLN A 1097 40.22 -13.19 0.42
C GLN A 1097 41.16 -12.00 0.68
N THR A 1098 40.62 -10.79 0.81
CA THR A 1098 41.40 -9.53 0.89
C THR A 1098 41.58 -9.03 2.33
N SER A 1099 40.67 -9.37 3.24
CA SER A 1099 40.67 -8.93 4.64
C SER A 1099 40.60 -10.13 5.60
N SER A 1100 41.70 -10.87 5.75
CA SER A 1100 41.71 -12.13 6.51
C SER A 1100 41.30 -11.91 7.97
N ASN A 1101 40.15 -12.47 8.35
CA ASN A 1101 39.55 -12.55 9.70
C ASN A 1101 38.82 -11.30 10.23
N LEU A 1102 38.58 -10.28 9.41
CA LEU A 1102 37.93 -9.04 9.88
C LEU A 1102 36.47 -9.28 10.34
N PHE A 1103 35.64 -9.88 9.49
CA PHE A 1103 34.24 -10.16 9.84
C PHE A 1103 34.07 -11.29 10.84
N ASP A 1104 35.02 -12.22 10.91
CA ASP A 1104 34.96 -13.32 11.88
C ASP A 1104 35.08 -12.80 13.32
N SER A 1105 35.88 -11.75 13.54
CA SER A 1105 35.95 -11.06 14.83
C SER A 1105 34.59 -10.47 15.24
N VAL A 1106 33.84 -9.90 14.28
CA VAL A 1106 32.51 -9.34 14.52
C VAL A 1106 31.49 -10.44 14.81
N LEU A 1107 31.53 -11.57 14.08
CA LEU A 1107 30.65 -12.71 14.32
C LEU A 1107 30.89 -13.37 15.68
N MET A 1108 32.12 -13.30 16.20
CA MET A 1108 32.46 -13.78 17.54
C MET A 1108 31.96 -12.87 18.67
N GLU A 1109 31.58 -11.62 18.38
CA GLU A 1109 30.95 -10.71 19.37
C GLU A 1109 29.47 -11.03 19.60
N ILE A 1110 28.88 -11.97 18.84
CA ILE A 1110 27.49 -12.39 18.95
C ILE A 1110 27.29 -13.33 20.16
N PRO A 1111 26.26 -13.12 21.00
CA PRO A 1111 25.94 -14.04 22.10
C PRO A 1111 25.75 -15.48 21.62
N ASP A 1112 26.23 -16.47 22.40
CA ASP A 1112 26.07 -17.90 22.14
C ASP A 1112 26.71 -18.45 20.84
N VAL A 1113 27.59 -17.69 20.18
CA VAL A 1113 28.36 -18.14 19.01
C VAL A 1113 29.75 -18.63 19.42
N THR A 1114 30.10 -19.84 18.98
CA THR A 1114 31.38 -20.48 19.30
C THR A 1114 32.43 -20.32 18.19
N ASN A 1115 33.71 -20.33 18.55
CA ASN A 1115 34.84 -20.32 17.60
C ASN A 1115 34.73 -21.44 16.55
N GLU A 1116 34.27 -22.62 16.94
CA GLU A 1116 34.09 -23.74 16.01
C GLU A 1116 33.01 -23.47 14.97
N GLN A 1117 31.89 -22.83 15.35
CA GLN A 1117 30.82 -22.49 14.42
C GLN A 1117 31.26 -21.44 13.39
N VAL A 1118 32.02 -20.41 13.80
CA VAL A 1118 32.57 -19.40 12.89
C VAL A 1118 33.63 -19.99 11.96
N ASN A 1119 34.54 -20.83 12.50
CA ASN A 1119 35.53 -21.54 11.69
C ASN A 1119 34.86 -22.47 10.66
N ASN A 1120 33.83 -23.21 11.07
CA ASN A 1120 33.05 -24.07 10.18
C ASN A 1120 32.33 -23.27 9.08
N TYR A 1121 31.83 -22.07 9.39
CA TYR A 1121 31.23 -21.18 8.40
C TYR A 1121 32.25 -20.69 7.39
N ARG A 1122 33.41 -20.19 7.86
CA ARG A 1122 34.53 -19.75 7.01
C ARG A 1122 34.99 -20.85 6.06
N ASP A 1123 35.27 -22.04 6.60
CA ASP A 1123 35.77 -23.18 5.83
C ASP A 1123 34.78 -23.64 4.76
N LYS A 1124 33.48 -23.61 5.07
CA LYS A 1124 32.44 -23.96 4.11
C LYS A 1124 32.24 -22.88 3.04
N MET A 1125 32.39 -21.60 3.37
CA MET A 1125 32.37 -20.51 2.39
C MET A 1125 33.57 -20.60 1.43
N GLN A 1126 34.73 -21.06 1.90
CA GLN A 1126 35.93 -21.30 1.07
C GLN A 1126 35.85 -22.57 0.21
N ARG A 1127 35.13 -23.61 0.66
CA ARG A 1127 35.09 -24.92 -0.01
C ARG A 1127 33.92 -25.02 -1.00
N GLN A 1128 34.23 -25.38 -2.24
CA GLN A 1128 33.25 -25.96 -3.16
C GLN A 1128 32.87 -27.38 -2.66
N ILE A 1129 31.65 -27.58 -2.20
CA ILE A 1129 31.17 -28.92 -1.84
C ILE A 1129 30.99 -29.70 -3.14
N ASN A 1130 31.76 -30.77 -3.36
CA ASN A 1130 31.72 -31.63 -4.55
C ASN A 1130 31.97 -30.87 -5.89
N GLY A 1131 32.83 -29.86 -5.90
CA GLY A 1131 33.15 -29.09 -7.11
C GLY A 1131 32.03 -28.17 -7.60
N LYS A 1132 30.96 -27.98 -6.82
CA LYS A 1132 29.89 -27.00 -7.07
C LYS A 1132 29.91 -25.90 -6.01
N PRO A 1133 29.73 -24.62 -6.39
CA PRO A 1133 29.57 -23.53 -5.43
C PRO A 1133 28.32 -23.75 -4.58
N LEU A 1134 28.38 -23.36 -3.31
CA LEU A 1134 27.20 -23.30 -2.44
C LEU A 1134 26.12 -22.40 -3.08
N SER A 1135 24.88 -22.86 -3.08
CA SER A 1135 23.75 -22.01 -3.50
C SER A 1135 23.56 -20.84 -2.54
N ASP A 1136 23.10 -19.69 -3.04
CA ASP A 1136 22.85 -18.50 -2.20
C ASP A 1136 21.89 -18.78 -1.05
N LYS A 1137 20.94 -19.70 -1.26
CA LYS A 1137 20.03 -20.16 -0.19
C LYS A 1137 20.80 -20.85 0.93
N GLN A 1138 21.70 -21.77 0.61
CA GLN A 1138 22.51 -22.47 1.61
C GLN A 1138 23.42 -21.50 2.37
N LYS A 1139 24.06 -20.54 1.68
CA LYS A 1139 24.90 -19.52 2.32
C LYS A 1139 24.11 -18.69 3.32
N ARG A 1140 22.89 -18.27 2.96
CA ARG A 1140 21.98 -17.53 3.86
C ARG A 1140 21.52 -18.36 5.05
N ASP A 1141 21.10 -19.61 4.83
CA ASP A 1141 20.61 -20.49 5.89
C ASP A 1141 21.70 -20.74 6.94
N MET A 1142 22.96 -20.87 6.50
CA MET A 1142 24.11 -21.01 7.40
C MET A 1142 24.38 -19.75 8.22
N LEU A 1143 24.37 -18.57 7.59
CA LEU A 1143 24.53 -17.31 8.32
C LEU A 1143 23.37 -17.05 9.28
N LYS A 1144 22.14 -17.39 8.88
CA LYS A 1144 20.93 -17.27 9.71
C LYS A 1144 21.07 -18.07 11.01
N GLN A 1145 21.71 -19.24 10.98
CA GLN A 1145 21.97 -20.05 12.18
C GLN A 1145 22.95 -19.36 13.14
N LEU A 1146 24.00 -18.70 12.63
CA LEU A 1146 24.96 -17.97 13.46
C LEU A 1146 24.35 -16.71 14.09
N VAL A 1147 23.56 -15.97 13.32
CA VAL A 1147 23.01 -14.67 13.72
C VAL A 1147 21.67 -14.82 14.48
N GLN A 1148 21.15 -16.04 14.62
CA GLN A 1148 19.89 -16.33 15.30
C GLN A 1148 19.77 -15.74 16.72
N PRO A 1149 20.83 -15.76 17.57
CA PRO A 1149 20.79 -15.13 18.89
C PRO A 1149 20.62 -13.60 18.85
N LEU A 1150 20.98 -12.93 17.74
CA LEU A 1150 20.81 -11.47 17.59
C LEU A 1150 19.40 -11.07 17.14
N MET A 1151 18.69 -11.94 16.41
CA MET A 1151 17.40 -11.58 15.79
C MET A 1151 16.33 -11.36 16.87
N GLY A 1152 15.89 -10.11 17.04
CA GLY A 1152 14.81 -9.76 17.96
C GLY A 1152 13.49 -10.43 17.58
N GLN A 1153 12.75 -10.94 18.56
CA GLN A 1153 11.39 -11.46 18.39
C GLN A 1153 10.39 -10.45 18.97
N ASN A 1154 9.33 -10.16 18.23
CA ASN A 1154 8.32 -9.18 18.66
C ASN A 1154 7.53 -9.68 19.88
N VAL A 1155 7.62 -8.96 21.00
CA VAL A 1155 6.95 -9.33 22.28
C VAL A 1155 5.43 -9.31 22.14
N ALA A 1156 4.86 -8.42 21.32
CA ALA A 1156 3.40 -8.35 21.10
C ALA A 1156 2.86 -9.56 20.30
N GLN A 1157 3.71 -10.21 19.48
CA GLN A 1157 3.38 -11.46 18.78
C GLN A 1157 3.53 -12.69 19.67
N MET A 1158 4.33 -12.62 20.75
CA MET A 1158 4.49 -13.75 21.67
C MET A 1158 3.24 -14.06 22.51
N PHE A 1159 2.33 -13.09 22.69
CA PHE A 1159 1.20 -13.19 23.61
C PHE A 1159 -0.20 -13.01 22.97
N LYS A 1160 -0.29 -12.62 21.68
CA LYS A 1160 -1.58 -12.59 20.97
C LYS A 1160 -1.92 -13.97 20.40
N ARG A 1161 -2.70 -14.75 21.16
CA ARG A 1161 -3.44 -15.93 20.66
C ARG A 1161 -4.86 -15.52 20.21
N GLU A 1162 -4.98 -14.51 19.38
CA GLU A 1162 -6.18 -14.41 18.53
C GLU A 1162 -6.15 -15.61 17.56
N PRO A 1163 -7.28 -16.05 16.98
CA PRO A 1163 -7.28 -16.97 15.84
C PRO A 1163 -6.76 -16.26 14.58
N LEU A 1164 -5.56 -15.70 14.65
CA LEU A 1164 -4.68 -15.34 13.53
C LEU A 1164 -3.89 -16.58 13.04
N ALA A 1165 -4.21 -17.75 13.57
CA ALA A 1165 -3.51 -19.02 13.41
C ALA A 1165 -3.49 -19.61 11.98
N LEU A 1166 -4.00 -18.87 10.98
CA LEU A 1166 -3.95 -19.28 9.60
C LEU A 1166 -3.54 -18.06 8.78
N ASN A 1167 -2.22 -17.86 8.63
CA ASN A 1167 -1.64 -16.86 7.71
C ASN A 1167 -2.17 -16.97 6.25
N ASN A 1168 -2.86 -18.07 5.92
CA ASN A 1168 -3.41 -18.37 4.61
C ASN A 1168 -4.92 -18.10 4.50
N LEU A 1169 -5.61 -17.73 5.59
CA LEU A 1169 -6.95 -17.18 5.47
C LEU A 1169 -6.78 -15.68 5.20
N PRO A 1170 -7.19 -15.17 4.02
CA PRO A 1170 -7.32 -13.73 3.86
C PRO A 1170 -8.23 -13.24 4.99
N PRO A 1171 -7.87 -12.16 5.71
CA PRO A 1171 -8.81 -11.59 6.67
C PRO A 1171 -10.10 -11.32 5.90
N LEU A 1172 -11.24 -11.81 6.41
CA LEU A 1172 -12.51 -11.15 6.10
C LEU A 1172 -12.23 -9.69 6.46
N ILE A 1173 -12.15 -8.81 5.47
CA ILE A 1173 -11.70 -7.43 5.68
C ILE A 1173 -12.78 -6.77 6.54
N ARG A 1174 -12.67 -6.92 7.86
CA ARG A 1174 -13.48 -6.28 8.87
C ARG A 1174 -12.72 -5.01 9.20
N PHE A 1175 -13.12 -3.92 8.57
CA PHE A 1175 -12.85 -2.59 9.12
C PHE A 1175 -13.48 -2.54 10.53
N SER A 1176 -12.80 -1.86 11.44
CA SER A 1176 -12.66 -2.25 12.84
C SER A 1176 -13.93 -2.25 13.71
N LYS A 1177 -14.51 -3.42 14.01
CA LYS A 1177 -15.16 -3.63 15.32
C LYS A 1177 -14.39 -4.64 16.14
N ARG A 1178 -13.78 -4.16 17.24
CA ARG A 1178 -13.28 -4.96 18.38
C ARG A 1178 -14.37 -5.99 18.72
N SER A 1179 -14.17 -7.24 18.32
CA SER A 1179 -15.07 -8.33 18.66
C SER A 1179 -14.37 -9.22 19.67
N LEU A 1180 -14.98 -9.29 20.85
CA LEU A 1180 -14.64 -10.27 21.87
C LEU A 1180 -14.80 -11.69 21.32
N HIS A 1181 -13.80 -12.50 21.63
CA HIS A 1181 -13.65 -13.95 21.48
C HIS A 1181 -14.88 -14.77 20.98
N PRO A 1182 -14.78 -15.51 19.86
CA PRO A 1182 -15.88 -16.34 19.33
C PRO A 1182 -16.09 -17.70 20.02
N VAL A 1183 -15.64 -17.85 21.28
CA VAL A 1183 -15.85 -19.10 22.05
C VAL A 1183 -17.00 -18.97 23.06
N LEU A 1184 -17.54 -17.76 23.25
CA LEU A 1184 -18.63 -17.52 24.21
C LEU A 1184 -20.04 -17.57 23.60
N GLN A 1185 -20.21 -17.71 22.28
CA GLN A 1185 -21.55 -17.68 21.66
C GLN A 1185 -22.27 -19.04 21.58
N HIS A 1186 -21.59 -20.17 21.73
CA HIS A 1186 -22.24 -21.49 21.56
C HIS A 1186 -22.99 -22.03 22.79
N GLN A 1187 -23.09 -21.29 23.90
CA GLN A 1187 -23.93 -21.69 25.04
C GLN A 1187 -25.11 -20.75 25.34
N GLN A 1188 -25.23 -19.60 24.68
CA GLN A 1188 -26.35 -18.67 24.94
C GLN A 1188 -27.64 -18.99 24.16
N GLN A 1189 -27.67 -20.02 23.30
CA GLN A 1189 -28.87 -20.37 22.51
C GLN A 1189 -29.64 -21.62 22.97
N LEU A 1190 -29.34 -22.19 24.15
CA LEU A 1190 -30.03 -23.41 24.60
C LEU A 1190 -30.71 -23.39 25.98
N ASN A 1191 -30.70 -22.27 26.73
CA ASN A 1191 -31.48 -22.16 27.96
C ASN A 1191 -32.30 -20.85 27.97
N THR A 1192 -33.48 -20.88 27.35
CA THR A 1192 -34.55 -19.95 27.73
C THR A 1192 -35.23 -20.50 28.98
N ASP A 1193 -34.86 -19.95 30.13
CA ASP A 1193 -35.73 -19.60 31.25
C ASP A 1193 -34.91 -19.64 32.55
N ASN A 1194 -34.80 -18.46 33.17
CA ASN A 1194 -34.16 -18.15 34.45
C ASN A 1194 -32.63 -18.21 34.45
N ASP A 1195 -31.98 -17.04 34.38
CA ASP A 1195 -31.03 -16.61 35.41
C ASP A 1195 -30.55 -15.17 35.14
N GLU A 1196 -30.34 -14.45 36.24
CA GLU A 1196 -29.88 -13.08 36.31
C GLU A 1196 -28.47 -12.91 35.71
N ASP A 1197 -28.34 -11.92 34.84
CA ASP A 1197 -27.13 -11.59 34.09
C ASP A 1197 -26.02 -11.07 35.03
N HIS A 1198 -25.12 -11.95 35.47
CA HIS A 1198 -23.91 -11.57 36.20
C HIS A 1198 -22.74 -11.24 35.25
N GLY A 1199 -22.98 -10.27 34.35
CA GLY A 1199 -21.96 -9.68 33.51
C GLY A 1199 -21.33 -8.44 34.15
N LEU A 1200 -20.00 -8.30 34.03
CA LEU A 1200 -19.15 -7.18 34.47
C LEU A 1200 -19.59 -5.77 33.99
N ALA A 1201 -20.63 -5.66 33.16
CA ALA A 1201 -21.17 -4.39 32.66
C ALA A 1201 -22.13 -3.69 33.65
N ASN A 1202 -22.72 -4.41 34.62
CA ASN A 1202 -23.65 -3.82 35.60
C ASN A 1202 -22.95 -3.15 36.80
N LEU A 1203 -21.61 -3.18 36.87
CA LEU A 1203 -20.83 -2.58 37.96
C LEU A 1203 -20.56 -1.07 37.78
N PHE A 1204 -20.93 -0.49 36.64
CA PHE A 1204 -20.64 0.92 36.31
C PHE A 1204 -21.89 1.77 36.03
N GLN A 1205 -23.09 1.27 36.31
CA GLN A 1205 -24.27 2.14 36.36
C GLN A 1205 -24.27 2.87 37.70
N HIS A 1206 -23.96 4.17 37.67
CA HIS A 1206 -24.30 5.08 38.76
C HIS A 1206 -25.83 5.08 38.92
N THR A 1207 -26.32 4.54 40.03
CA THR A 1207 -27.68 4.80 40.50
C THR A 1207 -27.66 6.14 41.25
N ASP A 1208 -27.98 7.22 40.56
CA ASP A 1208 -28.59 8.39 41.20
C ASP A 1208 -30.10 8.08 41.31
N ASP A 1209 -30.56 7.92 42.55
CA ASP A 1209 -31.94 7.79 43.06
C ASP A 1209 -32.95 6.85 42.36
#